data_AF-A0AAD3H2F2-F1
#
_entry.id   AF-A0AAD3H2F2-F1
#
_cell.length_a   1.000
_cell.length_b   1.000
_cell.length_c   1.000
_cell.angle_alpha   90.00
_cell.angle_beta   90.00
_cell.angle_gamma   90.00
#
_symmetry.space_group_name_H-M   'P 1'
#
loop_
_entity.id
_entity.type
_entity.pdbx_description
1 polymer ?
#
loop_
_entity_poly.entity_id
_entity_poly.type
_entity_poly.pdbx_seq_one_letter_code
_entity_poly.pdbx_strand_id
1 'polypeptide(L)'
;MKFPVSSLFIFTTTALASTEVELIEEKKASRVKHGVVENGLCHNKPLDANMLIARYGMDITDPDHLSALSQAVNGNLQLGSITQNIAEANDATRVGALVIDGLSGDSNFPHGHIKPVMTVGEINMCDENHGDVYVGVPDGMGAYLKDDETVRLIVQSESYGPLKYESYPYYVNGNGASFTGSHVQYADFDRDGLAAFMTHDGPASDMIKGFGQVSKTYYNLAGELIGKRNPDGATVYGAHFSNTDASGNYSVAGTPTEADWLMQSLCSSHLEEAHQWGDGIGLEDDMYITNEEWINYEDGKDFVGISMHTMDLAKGVDYAVGSVTVSGFEKIVEINPQHPDYVILGLSGYNGAYSGNSAEIAGRNAEYGNRPDGTEYVNPQNICPARIYIGMKGKMEDGSNAPADDFLARNGLRYGKVYGFATDMSADGPTGGLWRDEYHKDRENGEKVEGKFVAIDWQWDGTVKNFRHDGAWDFQIPVPNYEGNEMKWWNGKGNDESGAKTEHLSPDTRPGITGFIQGSTAGYFGHYYIHDITDALNSGDDFPSELSSDYYVYQGENDITGQVDLNGDGLFNQVEQCEYNNDAKKNCDNDYSVKSTFEDIDGLELIAASDGLYAVIQEDSGSELGERMFISSALEHEKDGKELTYHFMAMSGGKYNTRMAELVGVPATSNDGGGSHEFSGVIDLSGMLATEGGRKRILKSGKGPKSPKNKYLIKAHDGAAKREAELKVPINDKLIALGLQAHNLDSGVVKALKADRGGQVLVYQPNI
;
A
#
# COMPACT_ATOMS: atom_id res chain seq x y z
N MET A 1 -46.53 40.58 -35.09
CA MET A 1 -45.87 41.06 -36.33
C MET A 1 -44.63 40.20 -36.52
N LYS A 2 -44.69 39.10 -37.28
CA LYS A 2 -44.41 38.92 -38.72
C LYS A 2 -42.98 39.34 -39.18
N PHE A 3 -42.13 38.31 -39.34
CA PHE A 3 -41.20 37.98 -40.47
C PHE A 3 -39.96 38.85 -40.75
N PRO A 4 -39.01 38.40 -41.62
CA PRO A 4 -38.53 37.04 -42.03
C PRO A 4 -36.97 36.91 -42.11
N VAL A 5 -36.32 35.72 -42.10
CA VAL A 5 -35.96 34.75 -43.20
C VAL A 5 -35.41 35.42 -44.49
N SER A 6 -34.23 35.11 -45.07
CA SER A 6 -33.83 33.95 -45.89
C SER A 6 -32.62 34.38 -46.76
N SER A 7 -31.66 33.53 -47.15
CA SER A 7 -31.55 32.89 -48.49
C SER A 7 -30.08 32.41 -48.69
N LEU A 8 -29.66 31.48 -49.55
CA LEU A 8 -30.21 30.31 -50.26
C LEU A 8 -29.07 29.83 -51.22
N PHE A 9 -28.59 28.57 -51.10
CA PHE A 9 -28.06 27.62 -52.12
C PHE A 9 -26.95 28.07 -53.15
N ILE A 10 -26.14 27.25 -53.85
CA ILE A 10 -26.32 25.99 -54.60
C ILE A 10 -24.96 25.27 -54.80
N PHE A 11 -25.03 23.92 -54.86
CA PHE A 11 -24.05 22.89 -55.21
C PHE A 11 -23.44 22.93 -56.63
N THR A 12 -22.28 22.30 -56.83
CA THR A 12 -22.12 21.20 -57.83
C THR A 12 -20.84 20.40 -57.60
N THR A 13 -20.97 19.08 -57.78
CA THR A 13 -20.02 17.97 -57.58
C THR A 13 -19.57 17.37 -58.90
N THR A 14 -18.34 16.81 -58.98
CA THR A 14 -17.90 15.49 -59.55
C THR A 14 -16.42 15.55 -59.98
N ALA A 15 -15.51 14.79 -59.34
CA ALA A 15 -15.04 13.42 -59.68
C ALA A 15 -14.14 13.41 -60.95
N LEU A 16 -13.02 12.69 -61.10
CA LEU A 16 -12.40 11.53 -60.45
C LEU A 16 -10.99 11.33 -61.08
N ALA A 17 -10.17 10.50 -60.42
CA ALA A 17 -9.10 9.63 -60.97
C ALA A 17 -7.61 10.03 -60.80
N SER A 18 -6.96 9.06 -60.14
CA SER A 18 -5.59 8.77 -59.70
C SER A 18 -4.45 8.84 -60.73
N THR A 19 -3.24 9.07 -60.23
CA THR A 19 -2.06 8.21 -60.48
C THR A 19 -0.96 8.48 -59.45
N GLU A 20 -0.47 7.42 -58.81
CA GLU A 20 0.74 7.38 -57.97
C GLU A 20 2.02 7.46 -58.84
N VAL A 21 3.13 7.93 -58.26
CA VAL A 21 4.47 7.28 -58.22
C VAL A 21 5.48 8.21 -57.51
N GLU A 22 5.90 7.76 -56.32
CA GLU A 22 7.22 7.76 -55.65
C GLU A 22 8.18 8.98 -55.53
N LEU A 23 8.53 9.21 -54.25
CA LEU A 23 9.88 9.35 -53.64
C LEU A 23 10.74 10.61 -53.91
N ILE A 24 10.96 11.40 -52.84
CA ILE A 24 12.22 11.48 -52.07
C ILE A 24 12.07 12.55 -50.94
N GLU A 25 12.49 12.17 -49.74
CA GLU A 25 12.56 12.96 -48.50
C GLU A 25 13.45 14.21 -48.58
N GLU A 26 13.10 15.27 -47.84
CA GLU A 26 13.90 15.78 -46.70
C GLU A 26 13.33 17.08 -46.10
N LYS A 27 13.24 17.08 -44.76
CA LYS A 27 13.43 18.22 -43.84
C LYS A 27 12.50 19.42 -43.94
N LYS A 28 11.42 19.39 -43.14
CA LYS A 28 11.03 20.55 -42.29
C LYS A 28 10.56 20.08 -40.91
N ALA A 29 11.47 20.17 -39.95
CA ALA A 29 11.16 20.15 -38.53
C ALA A 29 10.17 21.27 -38.20
N SER A 30 9.00 20.91 -37.66
CA SER A 30 8.04 21.84 -37.08
C SER A 30 8.49 22.18 -35.65
N ARG A 31 8.81 23.46 -35.42
CA ARG A 31 8.81 24.03 -34.07
C ARG A 31 7.35 24.19 -33.64
N VAL A 32 6.83 23.21 -32.92
CA VAL A 32 5.60 23.38 -32.13
C VAL A 32 5.97 24.22 -30.91
N LYS A 33 5.43 25.44 -30.88
CA LYS A 33 5.45 26.28 -29.69
C LYS A 33 4.72 25.51 -28.57
N HIS A 34 5.46 25.15 -27.53
CA HIS A 34 4.88 24.69 -26.29
C HIS A 34 4.04 25.84 -25.73
N GLY A 35 2.72 25.62 -25.67
CA GLY A 35 1.82 26.46 -24.90
C GLY A 35 2.17 26.30 -23.43
N VAL A 36 2.34 27.42 -22.75
CA VAL A 36 2.37 27.51 -21.30
C VAL A 36 1.04 26.93 -20.79
N VAL A 37 1.09 25.82 -20.07
CA VAL A 37 -0.07 25.26 -19.35
C VAL A 37 -0.38 26.24 -18.22
N GLU A 38 -1.60 26.75 -18.15
CA GLU A 38 -2.03 27.55 -17.00
C GLU A 38 -2.03 26.65 -15.75
N ASN A 39 -1.29 27.06 -14.72
CA ASN A 39 -1.24 26.49 -13.37
C ASN A 39 -2.61 26.60 -12.67
N GLY A 40 -3.61 25.88 -13.16
CA GLY A 40 -4.99 25.97 -12.70
C GLY A 40 -5.32 24.89 -11.66
N LEU A 41 -5.97 25.30 -10.58
CA LEU A 41 -6.82 24.43 -9.76
C LEU A 41 -7.78 23.62 -10.67
N CYS A 42 -8.26 22.48 -10.16
CA CYS A 42 -9.29 21.68 -10.82
C CYS A 42 -10.46 22.56 -11.32
N HIS A 43 -10.72 22.53 -12.63
CA HIS A 43 -11.89 23.18 -13.21
C HIS A 43 -13.12 22.30 -12.97
N ASN A 44 -13.77 22.52 -11.83
CA ASN A 44 -14.97 21.76 -11.47
C ASN A 44 -16.06 21.89 -12.54
N LYS A 45 -16.37 20.78 -13.18
CA LYS A 45 -17.49 20.63 -14.11
C LYS A 45 -18.63 19.89 -13.41
N PRO A 46 -19.87 20.39 -13.49
CA PRO A 46 -21.03 19.67 -12.95
C PRO A 46 -21.16 18.28 -13.59
N LEU A 47 -21.46 17.27 -12.78
CA LEU A 47 -21.72 15.91 -13.23
C LEU A 47 -23.07 15.84 -13.97
N ASP A 48 -23.11 15.10 -15.08
CA ASP A 48 -24.34 14.83 -15.82
C ASP A 48 -24.97 13.50 -15.37
N ALA A 49 -26.27 13.52 -15.09
CA ALA A 49 -26.98 12.36 -14.59
C ALA A 49 -26.99 11.19 -15.59
N ASN A 50 -27.17 11.47 -16.90
CA ASN A 50 -27.23 10.40 -17.91
C ASN A 50 -25.86 9.79 -18.12
N MET A 51 -24.79 10.57 -17.99
CA MET A 51 -23.41 10.07 -18.00
C MET A 51 -23.18 9.05 -16.88
N LEU A 52 -23.57 9.37 -15.64
CA LEU A 52 -23.39 8.47 -14.50
C LEU A 52 -24.25 7.20 -14.64
N ILE A 53 -25.51 7.33 -15.07
CA ILE A 53 -26.39 6.19 -15.36
C ILE A 53 -25.75 5.26 -16.40
N ALA A 54 -25.25 5.81 -17.50
CA ALA A 54 -24.63 5.02 -18.55
C ALA A 54 -23.31 4.38 -18.11
N ARG A 55 -22.51 5.07 -17.29
CA ARG A 55 -21.21 4.61 -16.84
C ARG A 55 -21.33 3.47 -15.84
N TYR A 56 -22.13 3.64 -14.79
CA TYR A 56 -22.22 2.71 -13.66
C TYR A 56 -23.39 1.72 -13.79
N GLY A 57 -24.24 1.87 -14.81
CA GLY A 57 -25.41 1.01 -15.01
C GLY A 57 -26.52 1.26 -13.98
N MET A 58 -26.69 2.51 -13.55
CA MET A 58 -27.62 2.85 -12.47
C MET A 58 -29.09 2.68 -12.88
N ASP A 59 -29.85 1.88 -12.12
CA ASP A 59 -31.30 1.77 -12.19
C ASP A 59 -31.99 2.90 -11.39
N ILE A 60 -32.61 3.86 -12.07
CA ILE A 60 -33.31 5.00 -11.42
C ILE A 60 -34.60 4.62 -10.68
N THR A 61 -35.03 3.36 -10.75
CA THR A 61 -36.13 2.84 -9.92
C THR A 61 -35.67 2.35 -8.57
N ASP A 62 -34.36 2.12 -8.41
CA ASP A 62 -33.71 1.82 -7.14
C ASP A 62 -33.52 3.14 -6.33
N PRO A 63 -34.05 3.21 -5.09
CA PRO A 63 -33.90 4.39 -4.24
C PRO A 63 -32.44 4.77 -3.95
N ASP A 64 -31.53 3.80 -3.82
CA ASP A 64 -30.13 4.04 -3.49
C ASP A 64 -29.40 4.64 -4.67
N HIS A 65 -29.66 4.13 -5.87
CA HIS A 65 -29.16 4.71 -7.12
C HIS A 65 -29.68 6.13 -7.32
N LEU A 66 -30.98 6.37 -7.07
CA LEU A 66 -31.57 7.71 -7.20
C LEU A 66 -30.97 8.69 -6.19
N SER A 67 -30.74 8.23 -4.95
CA SER A 67 -30.07 9.02 -3.90
C SER A 67 -28.64 9.36 -4.29
N ALA A 68 -27.83 8.37 -4.67
CA ALA A 68 -26.45 8.56 -5.09
C ALA A 68 -26.33 9.51 -6.28
N LEU A 69 -27.19 9.34 -7.28
CA LEU A 69 -27.26 10.23 -8.45
C LEU A 69 -27.58 11.66 -8.04
N SER A 70 -28.56 11.86 -7.15
CA SER A 70 -28.93 13.18 -6.63
C SER A 70 -27.78 13.84 -5.86
N GLN A 71 -27.09 13.09 -5.00
CA GLN A 71 -25.94 13.60 -4.24
C GLN A 71 -24.78 13.99 -5.17
N ALA A 72 -24.47 13.14 -6.15
CA ALA A 72 -23.43 13.38 -7.15
C ALA A 72 -23.69 14.65 -7.97
N VAL A 73 -24.87 14.79 -8.59
CA VAL A 73 -25.17 15.96 -9.46
C VAL A 73 -25.26 17.27 -8.70
N ASN A 74 -25.54 17.24 -7.40
CA ASN A 74 -25.53 18.40 -6.52
C ASN A 74 -24.13 18.76 -6.00
N GLY A 75 -23.11 17.95 -6.32
CA GLY A 75 -21.73 18.17 -5.89
C GLY A 75 -21.44 17.73 -4.45
N ASN A 76 -22.37 17.02 -3.81
CA ASN A 76 -22.20 16.53 -2.42
C ASN A 76 -21.27 15.31 -2.32
N LEU A 77 -20.93 14.72 -3.46
CA LEU A 77 -19.96 13.63 -3.59
C LEU A 77 -18.74 14.09 -4.41
N GLN A 78 -18.43 15.39 -4.47
CA GLN A 78 -17.17 15.81 -5.07
C GLN A 78 -16.01 15.19 -4.26
N LEU A 79 -14.96 14.73 -4.92
CA LEU A 79 -13.73 14.30 -4.25
C LEU A 79 -13.28 15.31 -3.20
N GLY A 80 -13.02 14.82 -1.98
CA GLY A 80 -12.63 15.60 -0.80
C GLY A 80 -13.70 16.51 -0.20
N SER A 81 -14.97 16.38 -0.58
CA SER A 81 -16.05 17.24 -0.06
C SER A 81 -16.62 16.75 1.27
N ILE A 82 -16.47 15.46 1.56
CA ILE A 82 -16.90 14.88 2.83
C ILE A 82 -15.90 15.27 3.92
N THR A 83 -16.44 15.88 4.98
CA THR A 83 -15.67 16.38 6.13
C THR A 83 -15.88 15.55 7.40
N GLN A 84 -16.75 14.54 7.34
CA GLN A 84 -17.11 13.71 8.48
C GLN A 84 -16.12 12.56 8.64
N ASN A 85 -15.76 12.21 9.87
CA ASN A 85 -14.86 11.11 10.18
C ASN A 85 -15.62 9.79 10.38
N ILE A 86 -15.06 8.70 9.84
CA ILE A 86 -15.42 7.33 10.23
C ILE A 86 -14.81 7.02 11.59
N ALA A 87 -13.50 7.24 11.75
CA ALA A 87 -12.78 7.02 13.00
C ALA A 87 -13.36 7.82 14.19
N GLU A 88 -13.16 7.29 15.40
CA GLU A 88 -13.62 7.90 16.65
C GLU A 88 -12.53 7.99 17.70
N ALA A 89 -12.62 9.02 18.55
CA ALA A 89 -11.80 9.13 19.77
C ALA A 89 -12.38 8.28 20.92
N ASN A 90 -13.70 8.23 21.03
CA ASN A 90 -14.48 7.44 21.97
C ASN A 90 -15.70 6.88 21.26
N ASP A 91 -16.23 5.74 21.72
CA ASP A 91 -17.54 5.29 21.27
C ASP A 91 -18.55 6.40 21.56
N ALA A 92 -19.30 6.82 20.53
CA ALA A 92 -20.15 7.99 20.61
C ALA A 92 -21.08 8.02 21.85
N THR A 93 -21.61 6.87 22.28
CA THR A 93 -22.56 6.85 23.40
C THR A 93 -21.90 6.99 24.76
N ARG A 94 -20.62 6.63 24.89
CA ARG A 94 -19.84 6.76 26.13
C ARG A 94 -19.65 8.21 26.54
N VAL A 95 -19.66 9.12 25.57
CA VAL A 95 -19.43 10.57 25.76
C VAL A 95 -20.64 11.43 25.37
N GLY A 96 -21.75 10.81 24.95
CA GLY A 96 -22.97 11.51 24.53
C GLY A 96 -22.83 12.25 23.20
N ALA A 97 -21.90 11.81 22.33
CA ALA A 97 -21.79 12.27 20.97
C ALA A 97 -22.95 11.73 20.09
N LEU A 98 -23.05 12.27 18.87
CA LEU A 98 -24.14 11.96 17.96
C LEU A 98 -23.96 10.56 17.33
N VAL A 99 -25.06 9.82 17.25
CA VAL A 99 -25.17 8.57 16.48
C VAL A 99 -26.17 8.85 15.36
N ILE A 100 -25.67 9.48 14.29
CA ILE A 100 -26.49 9.92 13.15
C ILE A 100 -25.78 9.53 11.87
N ASP A 101 -26.52 8.83 11.00
CA ASP A 101 -26.02 8.43 9.68
C ASP A 101 -25.52 9.63 8.86
N GLY A 102 -24.36 9.47 8.23
CA GLY A 102 -23.66 10.52 7.49
C GLY A 102 -22.92 11.55 8.35
N LEU A 103 -22.90 11.44 9.68
CA LEU A 103 -22.18 12.36 10.58
C LEU A 103 -21.09 11.66 11.39
N SER A 104 -20.09 12.45 11.80
CA SER A 104 -19.03 12.01 12.72
C SER A 104 -19.58 11.69 14.11
N GLY A 105 -18.95 10.72 14.79
CA GLY A 105 -19.10 10.51 16.23
C GLY A 105 -18.26 11.50 17.04
N ASP A 106 -17.56 11.01 18.06
CA ASP A 106 -16.59 11.84 18.78
C ASP A 106 -15.27 11.96 17.99
N SER A 107 -14.92 13.19 17.64
CA SER A 107 -13.73 13.53 16.85
C SER A 107 -12.70 14.35 17.62
N ASN A 108 -12.84 14.39 18.96
CA ASN A 108 -11.86 15.02 19.85
C ASN A 108 -10.73 14.04 20.17
N PHE A 109 -9.89 13.73 19.18
CA PHE A 109 -8.81 12.76 19.36
C PHE A 109 -7.77 13.26 20.40
N PRO A 110 -7.30 12.37 21.31
CA PRO A 110 -6.57 12.77 22.52
C PRO A 110 -5.19 13.38 22.26
N HIS A 111 -4.55 12.98 21.17
CA HIS A 111 -3.14 13.26 20.87
C HIS A 111 -2.93 13.96 19.53
N GLY A 112 -3.93 14.64 18.99
CA GLY A 112 -3.81 15.39 17.75
C GLY A 112 -5.11 15.55 16.99
N HIS A 113 -5.09 16.19 15.83
CA HIS A 113 -6.29 16.36 14.99
C HIS A 113 -6.25 15.40 13.80
N ILE A 114 -7.41 14.83 13.46
CA ILE A 114 -7.60 13.99 12.27
C ILE A 114 -8.70 14.60 11.39
N LYS A 115 -8.41 14.75 10.10
CA LYS A 115 -9.37 15.25 9.09
C LYS A 115 -9.35 14.37 7.83
N PRO A 116 -10.50 14.08 7.21
CA PRO A 116 -10.53 13.35 5.95
C PRO A 116 -10.10 14.25 4.79
N VAL A 117 -9.39 13.66 3.83
CA VAL A 117 -9.05 14.29 2.53
C VAL A 117 -9.71 13.60 1.34
N MET A 118 -10.06 12.32 1.47
CA MET A 118 -10.85 11.56 0.49
C MET A 118 -11.71 10.52 1.20
N THR A 119 -12.89 10.25 0.67
CA THR A 119 -13.80 9.19 1.14
C THR A 119 -14.23 8.34 -0.04
N VAL A 120 -14.22 7.01 0.11
CA VAL A 120 -14.63 6.09 -0.97
C VAL A 120 -16.06 6.38 -1.42
N GLY A 121 -16.30 6.33 -2.72
CA GLY A 121 -17.58 6.73 -3.33
C GLY A 121 -17.67 8.21 -3.72
N GLU A 122 -16.70 9.05 -3.33
CA GLU A 122 -16.57 10.39 -3.91
C GLU A 122 -16.13 10.34 -5.38
N ILE A 123 -16.57 11.33 -6.16
CA ILE A 123 -16.45 11.40 -7.62
C ILE A 123 -15.61 12.61 -8.02
N ASN A 124 -14.70 12.38 -8.95
CA ASN A 124 -13.87 13.41 -9.55
C ASN A 124 -14.69 14.34 -10.46
N MET A 125 -14.66 15.64 -10.14
CA MET A 125 -15.32 16.70 -10.93
C MET A 125 -14.35 17.49 -11.82
N CYS A 126 -13.06 17.15 -11.82
CA CYS A 126 -12.09 17.75 -12.73
C CYS A 126 -12.32 17.30 -14.18
N ASP A 127 -11.87 18.11 -15.15
CA ASP A 127 -12.01 17.80 -16.58
C ASP A 127 -11.29 16.49 -16.97
N GLU A 128 -10.08 16.29 -16.44
CA GLU A 128 -9.36 15.03 -16.60
C GLU A 128 -9.97 13.96 -15.69
N ASN A 129 -10.28 12.78 -16.26
CA ASN A 129 -10.91 11.65 -15.57
C ASN A 129 -12.26 12.02 -14.94
N HIS A 130 -13.01 12.93 -15.59
CA HIS A 130 -14.30 13.41 -15.12
C HIS A 130 -15.30 12.27 -14.90
N GLY A 131 -15.88 12.21 -13.71
CA GLY A 131 -16.84 11.19 -13.33
C GLY A 131 -16.23 9.86 -12.88
N ASP A 132 -14.91 9.77 -12.75
CA ASP A 132 -14.25 8.65 -12.09
C ASP A 132 -14.51 8.70 -10.58
N VAL A 133 -14.76 7.55 -9.97
CA VAL A 133 -15.02 7.41 -8.53
C VAL A 133 -13.75 6.95 -7.82
N TYR A 134 -13.59 7.33 -6.56
CA TYR A 134 -12.61 6.72 -5.67
C TYR A 134 -13.13 5.36 -5.19
N VAL A 135 -12.33 4.31 -5.39
CA VAL A 135 -12.73 2.90 -5.34
C VAL A 135 -11.86 2.13 -4.35
N GLY A 136 -12.53 1.30 -3.55
CA GLY A 136 -11.90 0.32 -2.66
C GLY A 136 -11.37 0.93 -1.37
N VAL A 137 -11.26 0.08 -0.36
CA VAL A 137 -10.73 0.43 0.96
C VAL A 137 -9.26 0.88 0.84
N PRO A 138 -8.85 2.02 1.42
CA PRO A 138 -7.47 2.47 1.38
C PRO A 138 -6.57 1.59 2.23
N ASP A 139 -5.56 1.00 1.59
CA ASP A 139 -4.58 0.15 2.24
C ASP A 139 -3.20 0.81 2.11
N GLY A 140 -2.45 0.56 1.03
CA GLY A 140 -1.17 1.22 0.79
C GLY A 140 -1.24 2.72 0.48
N MET A 141 -0.25 3.49 0.95
CA MET A 141 -0.09 4.92 0.63
C MET A 141 1.30 5.31 0.14
N GLY A 142 1.36 6.42 -0.60
CA GLY A 142 2.62 7.04 -1.02
C GLY A 142 2.41 8.51 -1.41
N ALA A 143 3.42 9.36 -1.27
CA ALA A 143 3.28 10.76 -1.66
C ALA A 143 4.59 11.40 -2.12
N TYR A 144 4.51 12.23 -3.15
CA TYR A 144 5.64 12.95 -3.73
C TYR A 144 5.20 14.29 -4.33
N LEU A 145 6.17 15.15 -4.65
CA LEU A 145 5.92 16.37 -5.40
C LEU A 145 5.87 16.06 -6.89
N LYS A 146 4.66 16.10 -7.47
CA LYS A 146 4.48 16.02 -8.93
C LYS A 146 5.11 17.21 -9.64
N ASP A 147 4.99 18.37 -9.01
CA ASP A 147 5.66 19.61 -9.36
C ASP A 147 5.83 20.47 -8.09
N ASP A 148 6.52 21.61 -8.20
CA ASP A 148 6.82 22.48 -7.05
C ASP A 148 5.57 23.01 -6.31
N GLU A 149 4.39 22.98 -6.94
CA GLU A 149 3.12 23.51 -6.42
C GLU A 149 2.09 22.40 -6.10
N THR A 150 2.41 21.12 -6.34
CA THR A 150 1.44 20.02 -6.30
C THR A 150 2.00 18.81 -5.56
N VAL A 151 1.34 18.42 -4.47
CA VAL A 151 1.59 17.14 -3.79
C VAL A 151 0.67 16.10 -4.41
N ARG A 152 1.23 15.03 -4.94
CA ARG A 152 0.46 13.85 -5.36
C ARG A 152 0.44 12.86 -4.21
N LEU A 153 -0.75 12.52 -3.74
CA LEU A 153 -0.99 11.42 -2.82
C LEU A 153 -1.49 10.23 -3.64
N ILE A 154 -0.77 9.12 -3.58
CA ILE A 154 -1.14 7.82 -4.13
C ILE A 154 -1.77 7.00 -3.03
N VAL A 155 -2.85 6.31 -3.39
CA VAL A 155 -3.57 5.40 -2.53
C VAL A 155 -3.86 4.15 -3.32
N GLN A 156 -3.35 3.04 -2.82
CA GLN A 156 -3.69 1.71 -3.28
C GLN A 156 -4.90 1.23 -2.47
N SER A 157 -5.84 0.61 -3.16
CA SER A 157 -7.00 0.01 -2.53
C SER A 157 -6.95 -1.49 -2.48
N GLU A 158 -7.45 -2.06 -1.38
CA GLU A 158 -7.54 -3.49 -1.18
C GLU A 158 -8.91 -4.00 -1.66
N SER A 159 -8.91 -5.03 -2.51
CA SER A 159 -10.13 -5.59 -3.07
C SER A 159 -9.98 -7.05 -3.45
N TYR A 160 -11.04 -7.82 -3.22
CA TYR A 160 -11.11 -9.23 -3.59
C TYR A 160 -11.89 -9.48 -4.89
N GLY A 161 -12.39 -8.43 -5.54
CA GLY A 161 -13.09 -8.49 -6.83
C GLY A 161 -14.17 -9.60 -6.89
N PRO A 162 -14.16 -10.50 -7.89
CA PRO A 162 -15.18 -11.54 -8.06
C PRO A 162 -15.20 -12.59 -6.92
N LEU A 163 -14.23 -12.57 -6.00
CA LEU A 163 -14.25 -13.42 -4.80
C LEU A 163 -15.14 -12.83 -3.70
N LYS A 164 -15.48 -11.53 -3.77
CA LYS A 164 -16.41 -10.82 -2.86
C LYS A 164 -17.29 -9.83 -3.62
N TYR A 165 -16.76 -8.64 -3.95
CA TYR A 165 -17.43 -7.57 -4.67
C TYR A 165 -16.55 -7.03 -5.81
N GLU A 166 -17.09 -6.98 -7.03
CA GLU A 166 -16.38 -6.38 -8.16
C GLU A 166 -16.42 -4.85 -8.09
N SER A 167 -15.24 -4.25 -8.21
CA SER A 167 -15.10 -2.82 -8.43
C SER A 167 -15.34 -2.44 -9.89
N TYR A 168 -15.64 -1.16 -10.14
CA TYR A 168 -15.78 -0.65 -11.49
C TYR A 168 -14.50 -0.89 -12.32
N PRO A 169 -14.59 -1.55 -13.50
CA PRO A 169 -13.41 -1.88 -14.27
C PRO A 169 -12.59 -0.67 -14.73
N TYR A 170 -11.26 -0.81 -14.73
CA TYR A 170 -10.36 0.13 -15.38
C TYR A 170 -9.66 -0.52 -16.58
N TYR A 171 -9.58 0.23 -17.67
CA TYR A 171 -9.01 -0.23 -18.94
C TYR A 171 -7.54 0.12 -19.06
N VAL A 172 -6.75 -0.81 -19.57
CA VAL A 172 -5.30 -0.71 -19.67
C VAL A 172 -4.81 -0.98 -21.09
N ASN A 173 -3.56 -0.57 -21.37
CA ASN A 173 -2.80 -0.85 -22.59
C ASN A 173 -3.41 -0.36 -23.92
N GLY A 174 -4.58 0.30 -23.91
CA GLY A 174 -5.28 0.76 -25.11
C GLY A 174 -5.76 -0.37 -26.05
N ASN A 175 -5.55 -1.63 -25.68
CA ASN A 175 -5.97 -2.83 -26.42
C ASN A 175 -7.34 -3.36 -25.93
N GLY A 176 -7.93 -2.70 -24.93
CA GLY A 176 -9.21 -3.02 -24.34
C GLY A 176 -9.16 -4.06 -23.23
N ALA A 177 -7.97 -4.50 -22.80
CA ALA A 177 -7.80 -5.27 -21.57
C ALA A 177 -8.25 -4.44 -20.36
N SER A 178 -8.76 -5.11 -19.33
CA SER A 178 -9.33 -4.47 -18.16
C SER A 178 -9.14 -5.28 -16.89
N PHE A 179 -9.08 -4.57 -15.77
CA PHE A 179 -9.04 -5.13 -14.42
C PHE A 179 -10.27 -4.69 -13.63
N THR A 180 -10.78 -5.59 -12.79
CA THR A 180 -11.59 -5.29 -11.60
C THR A 180 -10.76 -5.67 -10.36
N GLY A 181 -11.28 -5.38 -9.16
CA GLY A 181 -10.57 -5.56 -7.90
C GLY A 181 -9.82 -4.30 -7.49
N SER A 182 -8.58 -4.45 -7.07
CA SER A 182 -7.76 -3.41 -6.46
C SER A 182 -7.37 -2.32 -7.48
N HIS A 183 -7.30 -1.08 -7.02
CA HIS A 183 -6.86 0.07 -7.82
C HIS A 183 -5.66 0.74 -7.16
N VAL A 184 -4.82 1.38 -7.98
CA VAL A 184 -3.80 2.31 -7.49
C VAL A 184 -4.10 3.68 -8.05
N GLN A 185 -4.68 4.52 -7.21
CA GLN A 185 -5.25 5.81 -7.57
C GLN A 185 -4.38 6.93 -7.01
N TYR A 186 -4.51 8.13 -7.55
CA TYR A 186 -3.89 9.32 -6.99
C TYR A 186 -4.88 10.46 -6.88
N ALA A 187 -4.65 11.34 -5.91
CA ALA A 187 -5.18 12.69 -5.88
C ALA A 187 -4.04 13.71 -5.83
N ASP A 188 -4.15 14.74 -6.67
CA ASP A 188 -3.24 15.88 -6.70
C ASP A 188 -3.81 16.98 -5.82
N PHE A 189 -3.02 17.48 -4.88
CA PHE A 189 -3.38 18.55 -3.95
C PHE A 189 -2.51 19.79 -4.18
N ASP A 190 -3.12 20.97 -4.05
CA ASP A 190 -2.38 22.23 -3.94
C ASP A 190 -1.47 22.20 -2.70
N ARG A 191 -0.17 22.40 -2.91
CA ARG A 191 0.85 22.27 -1.86
C ARG A 191 0.64 23.29 -0.73
N ASP A 192 0.29 24.54 -1.06
CA ASP A 192 -0.03 25.58 -0.07
C ASP A 192 -1.33 25.26 0.67
N GLY A 193 -2.34 24.75 -0.05
CA GLY A 193 -3.58 24.22 0.49
C GLY A 193 -3.36 23.14 1.55
N LEU A 194 -2.62 22.10 1.18
CA LEU A 194 -2.34 20.94 2.03
C LEU A 194 -1.50 21.34 3.26
N ALA A 195 -0.49 22.20 3.09
CA ALA A 195 0.34 22.70 4.19
C ALA A 195 -0.47 23.43 5.29
N ALA A 196 -1.61 24.03 4.93
CA ALA A 196 -2.48 24.77 5.84
C ALA A 196 -3.75 24.00 6.23
N PHE A 197 -3.94 22.77 5.74
CA PHE A 197 -5.21 22.05 5.80
C PHE A 197 -5.72 21.79 7.22
N MET A 198 -4.83 21.50 8.17
CA MET A 198 -5.21 21.25 9.57
C MET A 198 -5.77 22.48 10.27
N THR A 199 -5.57 23.67 9.70
CA THR A 199 -6.14 24.94 10.18
C THR A 199 -7.21 25.52 9.24
N HIS A 200 -7.54 24.80 8.17
CA HIS A 200 -8.59 25.19 7.22
C HIS A 200 -9.95 24.69 7.71
N ASP A 201 -10.96 25.56 7.70
CA ASP A 201 -12.32 25.23 8.14
C ASP A 201 -13.16 24.55 7.03
N GLY A 202 -12.67 24.53 5.79
CA GLY A 202 -13.37 23.96 4.65
C GLY A 202 -12.95 22.51 4.30
N PRO A 203 -13.62 21.93 3.30
CA PRO A 203 -13.33 20.59 2.80
C PRO A 203 -11.98 20.52 2.07
N ALA A 204 -11.46 19.31 1.89
CA ALA A 204 -10.27 19.07 1.08
C ALA A 204 -10.51 19.34 -0.42
N SER A 205 -11.76 19.30 -0.86
CA SER A 205 -12.16 19.62 -2.23
C SER A 205 -11.74 21.02 -2.69
N ASP A 206 -11.47 21.95 -1.76
CA ASP A 206 -10.95 23.29 -2.04
C ASP A 206 -9.49 23.29 -2.56
N MET A 207 -8.74 22.21 -2.28
CA MET A 207 -7.32 22.08 -2.62
C MET A 207 -7.03 20.99 -3.65
N ILE A 208 -8.03 20.29 -4.19
CA ILE A 208 -7.83 19.26 -5.21
C ILE A 208 -7.51 19.88 -6.58
N LYS A 209 -6.52 19.30 -7.25
CA LYS A 209 -6.04 19.66 -8.60
C LYS A 209 -6.31 18.57 -9.63
N GLY A 210 -6.40 17.30 -9.23
CA GLY A 210 -6.60 16.20 -10.16
C GLY A 210 -6.76 14.85 -9.46
N PHE A 211 -7.19 13.86 -10.21
CA PHE A 211 -7.44 12.49 -9.74
C PHE A 211 -7.30 11.50 -10.90
N GLY A 212 -6.86 10.27 -10.64
CA GLY A 212 -6.84 9.21 -11.66
C GLY A 212 -6.16 7.93 -11.20
N GLN A 213 -5.99 6.98 -12.13
CA GLN A 213 -5.15 5.79 -11.95
C GLN A 213 -3.67 6.16 -12.15
N VAL A 214 -2.79 5.59 -11.33
CA VAL A 214 -1.33 5.78 -11.46
C VAL A 214 -0.82 5.21 -12.78
N SER A 215 -1.21 3.98 -13.10
CA SER A 215 -0.78 3.27 -14.29
C SER A 215 -1.90 3.13 -15.32
N LYS A 216 -1.52 3.23 -16.60
CA LYS A 216 -2.40 2.95 -17.76
C LYS A 216 -1.82 1.86 -18.66
N THR A 217 -0.54 1.55 -18.49
CA THR A 217 0.17 0.50 -19.20
C THR A 217 0.62 -0.56 -18.20
N TYR A 218 0.45 -1.84 -18.51
CA TYR A 218 0.73 -2.95 -17.61
C TYR A 218 1.48 -4.06 -18.35
N TYR A 219 2.58 -4.50 -17.77
CA TYR A 219 3.40 -5.62 -18.23
C TYR A 219 3.34 -6.79 -17.25
N ASN A 220 3.16 -8.01 -17.77
CA ASN A 220 3.17 -9.24 -16.98
C ASN A 220 4.59 -9.74 -16.67
N LEU A 221 4.69 -10.84 -15.91
CA LEU A 221 5.96 -11.48 -15.53
C LEU A 221 6.80 -11.98 -16.73
N ALA A 222 6.19 -12.15 -17.91
CA ALA A 222 6.91 -12.50 -19.14
C ALA A 222 7.42 -11.25 -19.91
N GLY A 223 7.21 -10.04 -19.38
CA GLY A 223 7.54 -8.78 -20.04
C GLY A 223 6.60 -8.42 -21.19
N GLU A 224 5.41 -9.00 -21.24
CA GLU A 224 4.41 -8.76 -22.28
C GLU A 224 3.35 -7.76 -21.82
N LEU A 225 2.83 -6.95 -22.74
CA LEU A 225 1.66 -6.13 -22.44
C LEU A 225 0.48 -7.03 -22.11
N ILE A 226 -0.17 -6.77 -20.97
CA ILE A 226 -1.43 -7.43 -20.61
C ILE A 226 -2.46 -7.27 -21.73
N GLY A 227 -2.99 -8.40 -22.19
CA GLY A 227 -4.00 -8.52 -23.23
C GLY A 227 -5.38 -8.86 -22.66
N LYS A 228 -6.38 -8.98 -23.53
CA LYS A 228 -7.68 -9.51 -23.14
C LYS A 228 -7.58 -10.98 -22.77
N ARG A 229 -8.37 -11.41 -21.79
CA ARG A 229 -8.46 -12.82 -21.43
C ARG A 229 -9.16 -13.59 -22.55
N ASN A 230 -8.65 -14.77 -22.87
CA ASN A 230 -9.36 -15.73 -23.71
C ASN A 230 -10.42 -16.45 -22.86
N PRO A 231 -11.73 -16.25 -23.10
CA PRO A 231 -12.78 -16.88 -22.29
C PRO A 231 -12.92 -18.38 -22.56
N ASP A 232 -12.43 -18.85 -23.71
CA ASP A 232 -12.65 -20.22 -24.20
C ASP A 232 -11.43 -21.14 -23.99
N GLY A 233 -10.36 -20.65 -23.35
CA GLY A 233 -9.15 -21.43 -23.09
C GLY A 233 -7.96 -20.61 -22.61
N ALA A 234 -6.75 -21.14 -22.79
CA ALA A 234 -5.53 -20.47 -22.37
C ALA A 234 -5.32 -19.11 -23.05
N THR A 235 -4.84 -18.14 -22.27
CA THR A 235 -4.33 -16.86 -22.77
C THR A 235 -2.81 -16.95 -22.89
N VAL A 236 -2.33 -17.38 -24.06
CA VAL A 236 -0.90 -17.70 -24.28
C VAL A 236 0.01 -16.48 -24.48
N TYR A 237 -0.56 -15.27 -24.55
CA TYR A 237 0.17 -14.00 -24.66
C TYR A 237 -0.59 -12.92 -23.88
N GLY A 238 0.12 -12.14 -23.06
CA GLY A 238 -0.45 -11.05 -22.28
C GLY A 238 -1.37 -11.50 -21.16
N ALA A 239 -1.19 -12.72 -20.63
CA ALA A 239 -1.90 -13.16 -19.43
C ALA A 239 -1.49 -12.35 -18.20
N HIS A 240 -2.44 -12.07 -17.31
CA HIS A 240 -2.12 -11.67 -15.95
C HIS A 240 -1.86 -12.93 -15.12
N PHE A 241 -0.58 -13.28 -14.97
CA PHE A 241 -0.17 -14.59 -14.44
C PHE A 241 -0.59 -14.86 -13.00
N SER A 242 -0.86 -13.82 -12.21
CA SER A 242 -1.47 -13.95 -10.89
C SER A 242 -2.83 -14.63 -10.92
N ASN A 243 -3.51 -14.64 -12.07
CA ASN A 243 -4.80 -15.30 -12.26
C ASN A 243 -4.70 -16.66 -13.00
N THR A 244 -3.50 -17.10 -13.41
CA THR A 244 -3.35 -18.25 -14.31
C THR A 244 -2.25 -19.23 -13.89
N ASP A 245 -2.27 -20.42 -14.49
CA ASP A 245 -1.06 -21.24 -14.59
C ASP A 245 -0.06 -20.65 -15.60
N ALA A 246 1.15 -21.21 -15.65
CA ALA A 246 2.21 -20.78 -16.57
C ALA A 246 1.87 -20.99 -18.05
N SER A 247 0.84 -21.79 -18.37
CA SER A 247 0.32 -21.96 -19.73
C SER A 247 -0.75 -20.92 -20.10
N GLY A 248 -1.17 -20.07 -19.15
CA GLY A 248 -2.19 -19.05 -19.33
C GLY A 248 -3.62 -19.54 -19.12
N ASN A 249 -3.83 -20.72 -18.53
CA ASN A 249 -5.17 -21.18 -18.14
C ASN A 249 -5.63 -20.46 -16.88
N TYR A 250 -6.86 -19.97 -16.86
CA TYR A 250 -7.42 -19.26 -15.71
C TYR A 250 -7.61 -20.20 -14.50
N SER A 251 -7.06 -19.80 -13.36
CA SER A 251 -6.97 -20.63 -12.15
C SER A 251 -7.72 -20.08 -10.94
N VAL A 252 -8.17 -18.81 -10.95
CA VAL A 252 -8.87 -18.21 -9.80
C VAL A 252 -10.27 -18.81 -9.63
N ALA A 253 -10.71 -19.02 -8.39
CA ALA A 253 -12.00 -19.62 -8.06
C ALA A 253 -13.21 -18.77 -8.51
N GLY A 254 -13.05 -17.45 -8.63
CA GLY A 254 -14.03 -16.51 -9.14
C GLY A 254 -13.61 -15.92 -10.49
N THR A 255 -14.55 -15.73 -11.41
CA THR A 255 -14.29 -15.13 -12.72
C THR A 255 -14.92 -13.75 -12.81
N PRO A 256 -14.16 -12.69 -13.21
CA PRO A 256 -14.72 -11.36 -13.43
C PRO A 256 -15.91 -11.36 -14.38
N THR A 257 -16.94 -10.61 -14.03
CA THR A 257 -18.18 -10.46 -14.82
C THR A 257 -18.12 -9.28 -15.79
N GLU A 258 -17.43 -8.20 -15.42
CA GLU A 258 -17.34 -6.97 -16.22
C GLU A 258 -15.93 -6.65 -16.75
N ALA A 259 -14.89 -7.32 -16.23
CA ALA A 259 -13.48 -7.13 -16.61
C ALA A 259 -12.84 -8.39 -17.23
N ASP A 260 -11.63 -8.26 -17.78
CA ASP A 260 -10.86 -9.40 -18.28
C ASP A 260 -10.18 -10.17 -17.14
N TRP A 261 -9.60 -9.43 -16.18
CA TRP A 261 -8.75 -9.93 -15.13
C TRP A 261 -9.14 -9.36 -13.76
N LEU A 262 -8.68 -10.05 -12.71
CA LEU A 262 -8.72 -9.59 -11.34
C LEU A 262 -7.34 -9.07 -10.95
N MET A 263 -7.24 -7.78 -10.64
CA MET A 263 -6.12 -7.26 -9.84
C MET A 263 -6.49 -7.55 -8.39
N GLN A 264 -5.88 -8.59 -7.83
CA GLN A 264 -6.27 -9.13 -6.53
C GLN A 264 -5.90 -8.17 -5.38
N SER A 265 -6.25 -8.53 -4.13
CA SER A 265 -5.88 -7.81 -2.90
C SER A 265 -4.46 -7.31 -3.01
N LEU A 266 -4.34 -6.00 -3.23
CA LEU A 266 -3.09 -5.32 -3.06
C LEU A 266 -3.04 -5.03 -1.56
N CYS A 267 -2.01 -5.48 -0.88
CA CYS A 267 -1.82 -5.12 0.52
C CYS A 267 -0.60 -4.24 0.60
N SER A 268 -0.78 -3.13 1.30
CA SER A 268 0.23 -2.14 1.55
C SER A 268 1.06 -1.71 0.34
N SER A 269 1.82 -0.66 0.55
CA SER A 269 2.66 -0.12 -0.49
C SER A 269 3.70 0.80 0.10
N HIS A 270 4.70 1.10 -0.70
CA HIS A 270 5.59 2.20 -0.39
C HIS A 270 5.98 2.96 -1.66
N LEU A 271 6.15 4.27 -1.52
CA LEU A 271 6.66 5.11 -2.59
C LEU A 271 8.15 5.34 -2.37
N GLU A 272 8.92 4.99 -3.38
CA GLU A 272 10.37 5.20 -3.41
C GLU A 272 10.69 6.29 -4.44
N GLU A 273 11.24 7.41 -3.98
CA GLU A 273 11.75 8.44 -4.90
C GLU A 273 13.16 8.11 -5.34
N ALA A 274 13.49 8.50 -6.58
CA ALA A 274 14.81 8.30 -7.15
C ALA A 274 15.89 8.88 -6.23
N HIS A 275 16.96 8.10 -6.05
CA HIS A 275 18.16 8.48 -5.30
C HIS A 275 17.88 8.97 -3.88
N GLN A 276 16.81 8.49 -3.23
CA GLN A 276 16.38 9.01 -1.93
C GLN A 276 17.38 8.82 -0.78
N TRP A 277 18.39 7.97 -0.97
CA TRP A 277 19.45 7.72 0.01
C TRP A 277 20.71 8.58 -0.21
N GLY A 278 20.74 9.39 -1.27
CA GLY A 278 21.88 10.23 -1.66
C GLY A 278 22.18 10.14 -3.15
N ASP A 279 23.10 10.98 -3.64
CA ASP A 279 23.44 11.08 -5.06
C ASP A 279 23.82 9.72 -5.67
N GLY A 280 22.96 9.21 -6.56
CA GLY A 280 23.11 7.90 -7.21
C GLY A 280 22.89 6.68 -6.31
N ILE A 281 22.40 6.84 -5.07
CA ILE A 281 22.20 5.75 -4.10
C ILE A 281 20.71 5.42 -3.98
N GLY A 282 20.39 4.14 -4.17
CA GLY A 282 19.03 3.62 -4.21
C GLY A 282 18.46 3.53 -5.62
N LEU A 283 17.15 3.51 -5.78
CA LEU A 283 16.47 3.40 -7.07
C LEU A 283 16.78 4.57 -8.02
N GLU A 284 16.76 4.31 -9.33
CA GLU A 284 17.03 5.30 -10.38
C GLU A 284 15.80 6.10 -10.81
N ASP A 285 14.60 5.59 -10.52
CA ASP A 285 13.33 6.21 -10.89
C ASP A 285 12.39 6.34 -9.68
N ASP A 286 11.55 7.37 -9.72
CA ASP A 286 10.41 7.49 -8.81
C ASP A 286 9.43 6.35 -9.11
N MET A 287 9.20 5.47 -8.14
CA MET A 287 8.29 4.35 -8.30
C MET A 287 7.40 4.12 -7.08
N TYR A 288 6.23 3.56 -7.37
CA TYR A 288 5.34 3.05 -6.33
C TYR A 288 5.39 1.52 -6.36
N ILE A 289 5.70 0.94 -5.22
CA ILE A 289 5.82 -0.51 -5.02
C ILE A 289 4.60 -0.97 -4.24
N THR A 290 3.93 -1.98 -4.76
CA THR A 290 2.82 -2.70 -4.10
C THR A 290 2.91 -4.17 -4.49
N ASN A 291 2.06 -5.01 -3.92
CA ASN A 291 2.10 -6.45 -4.13
C ASN A 291 0.70 -7.02 -4.05
N GLU A 292 0.43 -8.03 -4.87
CA GLU A 292 -0.71 -8.88 -4.62
C GLU A 292 -0.40 -9.78 -3.41
N GLU A 293 -1.31 -9.80 -2.45
CA GLU A 293 -1.04 -10.30 -1.09
C GLU A 293 -1.68 -11.67 -0.82
N TRP A 294 -2.96 -11.84 -1.12
CA TRP A 294 -3.68 -13.11 -0.92
C TRP A 294 -4.58 -13.45 -2.11
N ILE A 295 -4.71 -14.73 -2.48
CA ILE A 295 -5.64 -15.17 -3.53
C ILE A 295 -6.27 -16.56 -3.28
N ASN A 296 -7.48 -16.76 -3.83
CA ASN A 296 -8.15 -18.06 -3.84
C ASN A 296 -8.19 -18.67 -5.25
N TYR A 297 -7.38 -19.72 -5.45
CA TYR A 297 -7.40 -20.53 -6.67
C TYR A 297 -8.41 -21.68 -6.57
N GLU A 298 -8.88 -22.15 -7.72
CA GLU A 298 -9.70 -23.34 -7.81
C GLU A 298 -8.86 -24.58 -7.44
N ASP A 299 -9.33 -25.35 -6.45
CA ASP A 299 -8.61 -26.52 -5.95
C ASP A 299 -8.29 -27.53 -7.06
N GLY A 300 -7.06 -28.04 -7.05
CA GLY A 300 -6.55 -28.96 -8.06
C GLY A 300 -6.03 -28.30 -9.35
N LYS A 301 -6.09 -26.96 -9.48
CA LYS A 301 -5.42 -26.24 -10.57
C LYS A 301 -4.02 -25.82 -10.19
N ASP A 302 -3.17 -25.78 -11.21
CA ASP A 302 -1.85 -25.18 -11.11
C ASP A 302 -1.95 -23.64 -11.21
N PHE A 303 -0.96 -22.93 -10.69
CA PHE A 303 -0.88 -21.47 -10.79
C PHE A 303 0.56 -20.96 -10.70
N VAL A 304 0.81 -19.75 -11.20
CA VAL A 304 2.11 -19.08 -11.12
C VAL A 304 2.38 -18.54 -9.72
N GLY A 305 1.37 -17.95 -9.08
CA GLY A 305 1.50 -17.21 -7.83
C GLY A 305 1.32 -15.71 -8.06
N ILE A 306 1.41 -14.93 -6.99
CA ILE A 306 1.12 -13.49 -6.98
C ILE A 306 2.41 -12.67 -6.84
N SER A 307 2.52 -11.58 -7.59
CA SER A 307 3.78 -10.83 -7.79
C SER A 307 3.84 -9.50 -7.05
N MET A 308 5.06 -9.03 -6.83
CA MET A 308 5.33 -7.61 -6.61
C MET A 308 5.02 -6.83 -7.89
N HIS A 309 4.49 -5.62 -7.74
CA HIS A 309 4.25 -4.65 -8.80
C HIS A 309 5.09 -3.39 -8.56
N THR A 310 5.73 -2.89 -9.62
CA THR A 310 6.48 -1.63 -9.58
C THR A 310 5.97 -0.69 -10.66
N MET A 311 5.55 0.50 -10.26
CA MET A 311 4.93 1.48 -11.16
C MET A 311 5.90 2.63 -11.44
N ASP A 312 6.36 2.76 -12.69
CA ASP A 312 7.10 3.93 -13.19
C ASP A 312 6.17 5.16 -13.14
N LEU A 313 6.35 6.02 -12.13
CA LEU A 313 5.45 7.15 -11.88
C LEU A 313 5.55 8.23 -12.96
N ALA A 314 6.71 8.34 -13.63
CA ALA A 314 6.92 9.30 -14.69
C ALA A 314 6.17 8.91 -15.98
N LYS A 315 6.03 7.60 -16.24
CA LYS A 315 5.40 7.09 -17.46
C LYS A 315 4.00 6.50 -17.26
N GLY A 316 3.60 6.23 -16.02
CA GLY A 316 2.33 5.53 -15.71
C GLY A 316 2.32 4.10 -16.24
N VAL A 317 3.41 3.38 -15.99
CA VAL A 317 3.61 1.99 -16.44
C VAL A 317 3.81 1.09 -15.22
N ASP A 318 3.00 0.06 -15.11
CA ASP A 318 3.13 -1.00 -14.12
C ASP A 318 3.87 -2.21 -14.69
N TYR A 319 4.75 -2.78 -13.88
CA TYR A 319 5.48 -4.00 -14.17
C TYR A 319 5.30 -5.01 -13.04
N ALA A 320 4.80 -6.20 -13.36
CA ALA A 320 4.91 -7.35 -12.48
C ALA A 320 6.37 -7.82 -12.41
N VAL A 321 6.87 -8.07 -11.20
CA VAL A 321 8.27 -8.38 -10.92
C VAL A 321 8.39 -9.75 -10.26
N GLY A 322 9.17 -10.64 -10.88
CA GLY A 322 9.40 -12.00 -10.39
C GLY A 322 10.69 -12.18 -9.58
N SER A 323 11.61 -11.21 -9.59
CA SER A 323 12.95 -11.35 -9.00
C SER A 323 12.99 -11.50 -7.47
N VAL A 324 11.89 -11.14 -6.80
CA VAL A 324 11.72 -11.20 -5.34
C VAL A 324 10.94 -12.42 -4.87
N THR A 325 10.63 -13.38 -5.75
CA THR A 325 9.63 -14.48 -5.63
C THR A 325 8.19 -14.07 -5.99
N VAL A 326 7.32 -15.07 -6.18
CA VAL A 326 5.87 -14.91 -6.42
C VAL A 326 5.09 -15.61 -5.33
N SER A 327 5.10 -15.05 -4.12
CA SER A 327 4.63 -15.73 -2.91
C SER A 327 3.53 -15.00 -2.14
N GLY A 328 3.14 -13.80 -2.53
CA GLY A 328 2.35 -12.93 -1.66
C GLY A 328 3.24 -12.25 -0.64
N PHE A 329 3.12 -10.93 -0.57
CA PHE A 329 3.87 -10.08 0.35
C PHE A 329 2.87 -9.21 1.10
N GLU A 330 3.36 -8.61 2.18
CA GLU A 330 2.58 -7.63 2.94
C GLU A 330 3.06 -6.23 2.60
N LYS A 331 4.36 -5.99 2.74
CA LYS A 331 4.97 -4.73 2.36
C LYS A 331 6.38 -4.93 1.84
N ILE A 332 6.75 -4.12 0.87
CA ILE A 332 8.09 -4.08 0.30
C ILE A 332 8.56 -2.63 0.33
N VAL A 333 9.72 -2.39 0.93
CA VAL A 333 10.32 -1.06 1.04
C VAL A 333 11.79 -1.11 0.63
N GLU A 334 12.27 -0.03 0.02
CA GLU A 334 13.69 0.16 -0.20
C GLU A 334 14.40 0.45 1.13
N ILE A 335 15.53 -0.21 1.37
CA ILE A 335 16.46 0.09 2.47
C ILE A 335 17.78 0.59 1.89
N ASN A 336 18.51 1.41 2.65
CA ASN A 336 19.72 2.08 2.16
C ASN A 336 20.79 1.08 1.67
N PRO A 337 21.10 1.01 0.37
CA PRO A 337 22.12 0.07 -0.13
C PRO A 337 23.55 0.51 0.20
N GLN A 338 23.76 1.79 0.51
CA GLN A 338 25.09 2.43 0.66
C GLN A 338 26.06 2.16 -0.51
N HIS A 339 25.53 1.77 -1.67
CA HIS A 339 26.29 1.45 -2.87
C HIS A 339 25.50 1.86 -4.12
N PRO A 340 26.11 2.53 -5.11
CA PRO A 340 25.39 3.03 -6.28
C PRO A 340 24.94 1.94 -7.24
N ASP A 341 25.67 0.82 -7.35
CA ASP A 341 25.37 -0.23 -8.33
C ASP A 341 24.30 -1.25 -7.86
N TYR A 342 23.80 -1.13 -6.63
CA TYR A 342 22.84 -2.06 -6.05
C TYR A 342 21.61 -1.35 -5.49
N VAL A 343 20.51 -2.08 -5.45
CA VAL A 343 19.31 -1.76 -4.66
C VAL A 343 19.14 -2.85 -3.58
N ILE A 344 18.60 -2.48 -2.43
CA ILE A 344 18.17 -3.45 -1.42
C ILE A 344 16.72 -3.18 -1.06
N LEU A 345 15.89 -4.22 -1.10
CA LEU A 345 14.50 -4.16 -0.66
C LEU A 345 14.33 -5.04 0.58
N GLY A 346 13.66 -4.55 1.61
CA GLY A 346 13.14 -5.42 2.67
C GLY A 346 11.80 -6.02 2.23
N LEU A 347 11.60 -7.31 2.50
CA LEU A 347 10.41 -8.05 2.07
C LEU A 347 9.70 -8.63 3.31
N SER A 348 8.47 -8.21 3.56
CA SER A 348 7.62 -8.84 4.56
C SER A 348 6.46 -9.62 3.96
N GLY A 349 5.74 -10.31 4.82
CA GLY A 349 4.56 -11.09 4.48
C GLY A 349 4.83 -12.57 4.31
N TYR A 350 4.12 -13.17 3.38
CA TYR A 350 4.00 -14.61 3.25
C TYR A 350 5.10 -15.27 2.44
N ASN A 351 5.12 -16.59 2.55
CA ASN A 351 5.69 -17.50 1.57
C ASN A 351 4.54 -18.35 0.97
N GLY A 352 3.63 -17.75 0.22
CA GLY A 352 2.56 -18.43 -0.51
C GLY A 352 1.17 -18.29 0.13
N ALA A 353 0.60 -17.07 0.17
CA ALA A 353 -0.75 -16.81 0.67
C ALA A 353 -1.85 -17.24 -0.31
N TYR A 354 -2.00 -18.56 -0.43
CA TYR A 354 -2.86 -19.20 -1.43
C TYR A 354 -3.89 -20.13 -0.80
N SER A 355 -5.16 -19.93 -1.14
CA SER A 355 -6.16 -21.00 -1.04
C SER A 355 -6.16 -21.83 -2.33
N GLY A 356 -6.49 -23.13 -2.22
CA GLY A 356 -6.52 -24.05 -3.37
C GLY A 356 -5.15 -24.56 -3.84
N ASN A 357 -4.10 -24.49 -3.00
CA ASN A 357 -2.71 -24.82 -3.35
C ASN A 357 -2.32 -26.30 -3.29
N SER A 358 -3.29 -27.21 -3.17
CA SER A 358 -3.04 -28.65 -3.03
C SER A 358 -2.25 -29.24 -4.21
N ALA A 359 -2.53 -28.75 -5.43
CA ALA A 359 -1.84 -29.16 -6.65
C ALA A 359 -0.35 -28.76 -6.66
N GLU A 360 -0.03 -27.55 -6.19
CA GLU A 360 1.35 -27.06 -6.12
C GLU A 360 2.16 -27.83 -5.06
N ILE A 361 1.58 -28.12 -3.89
CA ILE A 361 2.23 -28.93 -2.85
C ILE A 361 2.49 -30.36 -3.35
N ALA A 362 1.48 -31.00 -3.94
CA ALA A 362 1.62 -32.34 -4.50
C ALA A 362 2.64 -32.37 -5.65
N GLY A 363 2.62 -31.36 -6.52
CA GLY A 363 3.58 -31.18 -7.60
C GLY A 363 5.01 -31.04 -7.10
N ARG A 364 5.24 -30.19 -6.08
CA ARG A 364 6.55 -30.01 -5.44
C ARG A 364 7.10 -31.33 -4.91
N ASN A 365 6.31 -32.06 -4.12
CA ASN A 365 6.74 -33.33 -3.55
C ASN A 365 6.95 -34.42 -4.62
N ALA A 366 6.15 -34.44 -5.69
CA ALA A 366 6.30 -35.39 -6.77
C ALA A 366 7.58 -35.16 -7.61
N GLU A 367 7.96 -33.89 -7.81
CA GLU A 367 9.10 -33.52 -8.65
C GLU A 367 10.43 -33.50 -7.88
N TYR A 368 10.43 -32.94 -6.67
CA TYR A 368 11.63 -32.73 -5.87
C TYR A 368 11.86 -33.81 -4.80
N GLY A 369 10.85 -34.65 -4.52
CA GLY A 369 10.90 -35.64 -3.45
C GLY A 369 10.90 -35.00 -2.06
N ASN A 370 11.41 -35.74 -1.08
CA ASN A 370 11.52 -35.26 0.29
C ASN A 370 12.61 -34.20 0.42
N ARG A 371 12.43 -33.30 1.38
CA ARG A 371 13.44 -32.34 1.84
C ARG A 371 14.70 -33.05 2.34
N PRO A 372 15.85 -32.35 2.44
CA PRO A 372 17.12 -32.95 2.86
C PRO A 372 17.09 -33.64 4.24
N ASP A 373 16.16 -33.27 5.12
CA ASP A 373 15.94 -33.88 6.43
C ASP A 373 15.08 -35.17 6.39
N GLY A 374 14.58 -35.54 5.21
CA GLY A 374 13.77 -36.74 4.98
C GLY A 374 12.25 -36.55 5.09
N THR A 375 11.77 -35.32 5.33
CA THR A 375 10.34 -34.98 5.41
C THR A 375 9.77 -34.46 4.09
N GLU A 376 8.45 -34.43 3.93
CA GLU A 376 7.81 -33.84 2.74
C GLU A 376 7.77 -32.31 2.86
N TYR A 377 7.71 -31.61 1.72
CA TYR A 377 7.39 -30.19 1.71
C TYR A 377 5.94 -29.97 2.14
N VAL A 378 5.72 -28.94 2.96
CA VAL A 378 4.40 -28.50 3.43
C VAL A 378 4.04 -27.15 2.81
N ASN A 379 2.80 -26.68 3.01
CA ASN A 379 2.39 -25.34 2.59
C ASN A 379 3.40 -24.30 3.13
N PRO A 380 4.10 -23.55 2.27
CA PRO A 380 5.12 -22.61 2.71
C PRO A 380 4.55 -21.37 3.40
N GLN A 381 3.22 -21.17 3.39
CA GLN A 381 2.57 -20.01 4.02
C GLN A 381 3.03 -19.84 5.48
N ASN A 382 3.54 -18.64 5.80
CA ASN A 382 4.12 -18.26 7.10
C ASN A 382 5.31 -19.12 7.59
N ILE A 383 5.91 -19.91 6.72
CA ILE A 383 7.25 -20.49 6.95
C ILE A 383 8.26 -19.54 6.30
N CYS A 384 8.44 -18.38 6.93
CA CYS A 384 9.28 -17.30 6.42
C CYS A 384 10.05 -16.63 7.57
N PRO A 385 11.36 -16.39 7.42
CA PRO A 385 12.09 -15.45 8.27
C PRO A 385 11.84 -14.01 7.77
N ALA A 386 12.40 -13.01 8.45
CA ALA A 386 12.56 -11.69 7.83
C ALA A 386 13.44 -11.82 6.58
N ARG A 387 13.12 -11.07 5.51
CA ARG A 387 13.77 -11.22 4.20
C ARG A 387 14.25 -9.89 3.64
N ILE A 388 15.29 -9.97 2.82
CA ILE A 388 15.73 -8.88 1.95
C ILE A 388 15.98 -9.41 0.54
N TYR A 389 15.90 -8.51 -0.44
CA TYR A 389 16.35 -8.72 -1.80
C TYR A 389 17.50 -7.77 -2.10
N ILE A 390 18.56 -8.27 -2.75
CA ILE A 390 19.65 -7.45 -3.28
C ILE A 390 19.65 -7.57 -4.79
N GLY A 391 19.46 -6.44 -5.47
CA GLY A 391 19.40 -6.33 -6.92
C GLY A 391 20.61 -5.59 -7.48
N MET A 392 21.19 -6.07 -8.57
CA MET A 392 22.28 -5.40 -9.28
C MET A 392 21.72 -4.58 -10.45
N LYS A 393 22.02 -3.29 -10.48
CA LYS A 393 21.53 -2.38 -11.52
C LYS A 393 22.18 -2.65 -12.88
N GLY A 394 21.41 -2.40 -13.94
CA GLY A 394 21.86 -2.48 -15.33
C GLY A 394 22.05 -3.90 -15.85
N LYS A 395 21.47 -4.91 -15.20
CA LYS A 395 21.61 -6.32 -15.57
C LYS A 395 20.30 -6.95 -16.03
N MET A 396 20.39 -7.84 -17.00
CA MET A 396 19.30 -8.76 -17.38
C MET A 396 19.33 -9.99 -16.44
N GLU A 397 18.29 -10.82 -16.49
CA GLU A 397 18.09 -11.99 -15.62
C GLU A 397 19.25 -13.00 -15.69
N ASP A 398 20.00 -13.03 -16.80
CA ASP A 398 21.16 -13.90 -16.99
C ASP A 398 22.50 -13.26 -16.53
N GLY A 399 22.46 -12.06 -15.93
CA GLY A 399 23.64 -11.29 -15.49
C GLY A 399 24.34 -10.51 -16.61
N SER A 400 23.84 -10.58 -17.86
CA SER A 400 24.36 -9.76 -18.96
C SER A 400 23.95 -8.29 -18.81
N ASN A 401 24.65 -7.39 -19.52
CA ASN A 401 24.32 -5.97 -19.46
C ASN A 401 23.00 -5.68 -20.18
N ALA A 402 22.11 -4.97 -19.50
CA ALA A 402 20.84 -4.54 -20.04
C ALA A 402 20.96 -3.28 -20.92
N PRO A 403 19.99 -3.03 -21.82
CA PRO A 403 19.79 -1.70 -22.41
C PRO A 403 19.61 -0.63 -21.32
N ALA A 404 20.18 0.57 -21.55
CA ALA A 404 20.14 1.65 -20.57
C ALA A 404 18.72 2.16 -20.28
N ASP A 405 17.77 1.96 -21.20
CA ASP A 405 16.37 2.37 -21.09
C ASP A 405 15.46 1.31 -20.48
N ASP A 406 15.97 0.13 -20.15
CA ASP A 406 15.20 -0.90 -19.45
C ASP A 406 14.94 -0.48 -17.98
N PHE A 407 13.66 -0.28 -17.65
CA PHE A 407 13.22 0.23 -16.35
C PHE A 407 13.56 -0.73 -15.20
N LEU A 408 13.22 -2.01 -15.34
CA LEU A 408 13.47 -2.99 -14.29
C LEU A 408 14.97 -3.20 -14.09
N ALA A 409 15.74 -3.31 -15.18
CA ALA A 409 17.17 -3.54 -15.09
C ALA A 409 17.90 -2.37 -14.43
N ARG A 410 17.64 -1.11 -14.83
CA ARG A 410 18.35 0.04 -14.23
C ARG A 410 18.02 0.24 -12.75
N ASN A 411 16.85 -0.24 -12.31
CA ASN A 411 16.46 -0.27 -10.91
C ASN A 411 16.87 -1.54 -10.17
N GLY A 412 17.64 -2.43 -10.81
CA GLY A 412 18.14 -3.66 -10.19
C GLY A 412 17.07 -4.72 -9.94
N LEU A 413 15.91 -4.65 -10.58
CA LEU A 413 14.75 -5.51 -10.34
C LEU A 413 14.68 -6.74 -11.27
N ARG A 414 15.67 -6.95 -12.14
CA ARG A 414 15.78 -8.15 -12.99
C ARG A 414 16.73 -9.21 -12.47
N TYR A 415 17.86 -8.78 -11.91
CA TYR A 415 18.96 -9.65 -11.51
C TYR A 415 19.33 -9.41 -10.06
N GLY A 416 18.97 -10.35 -9.20
CA GLY A 416 19.20 -10.23 -7.77
C GLY A 416 19.04 -11.54 -7.02
N LYS A 417 19.25 -11.47 -5.71
CA LYS A 417 19.15 -12.60 -4.78
C LYS A 417 18.27 -12.24 -3.59
N VAL A 418 17.44 -13.20 -3.18
CA VAL A 418 16.65 -13.14 -1.95
C VAL A 418 17.45 -13.76 -0.81
N TYR A 419 17.36 -13.17 0.38
CA TYR A 419 18.02 -13.60 1.59
C TYR A 419 17.02 -13.74 2.71
N GLY A 420 17.20 -14.73 3.57
CA GLY A 420 16.47 -14.88 4.82
C GLY A 420 17.33 -14.59 6.04
N PHE A 421 16.74 -14.06 7.10
CA PHE A 421 17.42 -13.95 8.39
C PHE A 421 17.56 -15.33 9.03
N ALA A 422 18.78 -15.67 9.40
CA ALA A 422 19.13 -16.90 10.10
C ALA A 422 19.93 -16.56 11.37
N THR A 423 19.83 -17.43 12.36
CA THR A 423 20.52 -17.28 13.65
C THR A 423 20.96 -18.64 14.19
N ASP A 424 21.96 -18.63 15.09
CA ASP A 424 22.33 -19.81 15.87
C ASP A 424 21.21 -20.13 16.86
N MET A 425 20.54 -21.26 16.65
CA MET A 425 19.46 -21.78 17.48
C MET A 425 19.94 -22.90 18.42
N SER A 426 21.23 -22.95 18.75
CA SER A 426 21.72 -23.80 19.83
C SER A 426 21.17 -23.33 21.19
N ALA A 427 21.15 -24.21 22.19
CA ALA A 427 20.65 -23.88 23.53
C ALA A 427 21.42 -22.75 24.22
N ASP A 428 22.71 -22.56 23.85
CA ASP A 428 23.55 -21.47 24.34
C ASP A 428 23.63 -20.28 23.35
N GLY A 429 22.90 -20.37 22.23
CA GLY A 429 22.83 -19.35 21.20
C GLY A 429 21.96 -18.14 21.60
N PRO A 430 21.93 -17.08 20.77
CA PRO A 430 21.25 -15.82 21.08
C PRO A 430 19.75 -15.96 21.34
N THR A 431 19.09 -16.99 20.79
CA THR A 431 17.66 -17.25 21.03
C THR A 431 17.40 -18.32 22.09
N GLY A 432 18.44 -18.97 22.62
CA GLY A 432 18.31 -20.13 23.51
C GLY A 432 17.63 -21.34 22.85
N GLY A 433 17.65 -21.41 21.52
CA GLY A 433 16.99 -22.43 20.72
C GLY A 433 15.50 -22.21 20.47
N LEU A 434 14.99 -21.01 20.75
CA LEU A 434 13.60 -20.64 20.50
C LEU A 434 13.40 -20.13 19.07
N TRP A 435 12.31 -20.57 18.44
CA TRP A 435 11.82 -19.99 17.18
C TRP A 435 11.30 -18.58 17.41
N ARG A 436 11.16 -17.81 16.33
CA ARG A 436 10.92 -16.38 16.39
C ARG A 436 9.70 -16.02 17.24
N ASP A 437 8.56 -16.70 17.08
CA ASP A 437 7.35 -16.31 17.81
C ASP A 437 7.41 -16.71 19.29
N GLU A 438 7.95 -17.89 19.60
CA GLU A 438 8.17 -18.32 20.99
C GLU A 438 9.20 -17.44 21.71
N TYR A 439 10.24 -16.99 20.99
CA TYR A 439 11.25 -16.10 21.52
C TYR A 439 10.61 -14.83 22.08
N HIS A 440 9.67 -14.20 21.36
CA HIS A 440 9.11 -12.88 21.69
C HIS A 440 8.08 -12.84 22.83
N LYS A 441 7.60 -13.99 23.31
CA LYS A 441 6.52 -14.07 24.34
C LYS A 441 6.84 -13.37 25.66
N ASP A 442 8.11 -13.25 26.03
CA ASP A 442 8.55 -12.68 27.31
C ASP A 442 9.72 -11.69 27.12
N ARG A 443 9.83 -11.03 25.96
CA ARG A 443 11.01 -10.19 25.60
C ARG A 443 10.77 -8.72 25.81
N GLU A 444 11.80 -8.04 26.29
CA GLU A 444 11.77 -6.62 26.58
C GLU A 444 12.59 -5.81 25.58
N ASN A 445 12.32 -4.50 25.53
CA ASN A 445 13.04 -3.55 24.71
C ASN A 445 14.57 -3.65 24.92
N GLY A 446 15.32 -3.71 23.82
CA GLY A 446 16.78 -3.77 23.81
C GLY A 446 17.38 -5.17 23.91
N GLU A 447 16.57 -6.24 23.99
CA GLU A 447 17.08 -7.60 23.77
C GLU A 447 17.59 -7.78 22.35
N LYS A 448 18.66 -8.57 22.18
CA LYS A 448 19.43 -8.67 20.94
C LYS A 448 19.51 -10.12 20.47
N VAL A 449 19.33 -10.34 19.16
CA VAL A 449 19.63 -11.59 18.47
C VAL A 449 20.68 -11.33 17.40
N GLU A 450 21.84 -11.96 17.54
CA GLU A 450 22.92 -11.90 16.55
C GLU A 450 22.65 -12.92 15.44
N GLY A 451 22.74 -12.50 14.18
CA GLY A 451 22.41 -13.38 13.06
C GLY A 451 23.03 -12.94 11.74
N LYS A 452 22.47 -13.47 10.66
CA LYS A 452 22.90 -13.18 9.30
C LYS A 452 21.72 -13.20 8.35
N PHE A 453 21.74 -12.35 7.33
CA PHE A 453 20.94 -12.58 6.13
C PHE A 453 21.73 -13.50 5.20
N VAL A 454 21.19 -14.67 4.86
CA VAL A 454 21.86 -15.67 3.99
C VAL A 454 21.07 -15.83 2.71
N ALA A 455 21.78 -15.82 1.57
CA ALA A 455 21.17 -15.95 0.25
C ALA A 455 20.54 -17.34 0.07
N ILE A 456 19.37 -17.40 -0.57
CA ILE A 456 18.80 -18.68 -1.04
C ILE A 456 19.38 -19.08 -2.40
N ASP A 457 19.31 -20.38 -2.71
CA ASP A 457 19.83 -20.92 -3.96
C ASP A 457 18.98 -20.48 -5.15
N TRP A 458 17.67 -20.34 -4.96
CA TRP A 458 16.76 -19.85 -5.99
C TRP A 458 17.15 -18.48 -6.53
N GLN A 459 16.89 -18.27 -7.82
CA GLN A 459 17.01 -16.97 -8.50
C GLN A 459 16.06 -16.95 -9.70
N TRP A 460 15.45 -15.79 -9.95
CA TRP A 460 14.63 -15.58 -11.14
C TRP A 460 15.47 -15.65 -12.42
N ASP A 461 15.02 -16.43 -13.39
CA ASP A 461 15.72 -16.66 -14.66
C ASP A 461 14.99 -16.06 -15.87
N GLY A 462 13.97 -15.21 -15.64
CA GLY A 462 13.16 -14.63 -16.70
C GLY A 462 12.05 -15.54 -17.23
N THR A 463 11.91 -16.76 -16.72
CA THR A 463 10.90 -17.71 -17.18
C THR A 463 9.76 -17.85 -16.18
N VAL A 464 8.54 -17.57 -16.63
CA VAL A 464 7.32 -17.81 -15.85
C VAL A 464 7.09 -19.30 -15.64
N LYS A 465 6.96 -19.71 -14.37
CA LYS A 465 6.77 -21.09 -13.93
C LYS A 465 5.66 -21.14 -12.87
N ASN A 466 5.07 -22.32 -12.67
CA ASN A 466 4.12 -22.51 -11.58
C ASN A 466 4.81 -22.41 -10.21
N PHE A 467 4.04 -22.07 -9.17
CA PHE A 467 4.52 -21.74 -7.83
C PHE A 467 5.38 -22.84 -7.17
N ARG A 468 5.21 -24.12 -7.53
CA ARG A 468 6.08 -25.22 -7.07
C ARG A 468 7.57 -25.04 -7.38
N HIS A 469 7.93 -24.13 -8.28
CA HIS A 469 9.32 -23.81 -8.65
C HIS A 469 9.83 -22.49 -8.03
N ASP A 470 9.04 -21.84 -7.19
CA ASP A 470 9.37 -20.56 -6.56
C ASP A 470 10.41 -20.69 -5.43
N GLY A 471 11.03 -19.57 -5.03
CA GLY A 471 12.02 -19.51 -3.95
C GLY A 471 11.42 -19.63 -2.54
N ALA A 472 10.10 -19.45 -2.37
CA ALA A 472 9.42 -19.56 -1.07
C ALA A 472 9.63 -20.91 -0.37
N TRP A 473 9.90 -21.98 -1.12
CA TRP A 473 10.14 -23.32 -0.59
C TRP A 473 11.53 -23.49 0.06
N ASP A 474 12.49 -22.61 -0.23
CA ASP A 474 13.88 -22.73 0.24
C ASP A 474 14.02 -22.43 1.74
N PHE A 475 13.03 -21.77 2.35
CA PHE A 475 13.00 -21.50 3.79
C PHE A 475 12.57 -22.72 4.63
N GLN A 476 12.21 -23.84 3.99
CA GLN A 476 11.95 -25.12 4.66
C GLN A 476 13.17 -26.05 4.70
N ILE A 477 14.23 -25.73 3.95
CA ILE A 477 15.45 -26.56 3.86
C ILE A 477 16.60 -25.95 4.69
N PRO A 478 17.68 -26.69 4.98
CA PRO A 478 18.82 -26.15 5.74
C PRO A 478 19.38 -24.87 5.13
N VAL A 479 19.86 -23.97 5.99
CA VAL A 479 20.51 -22.73 5.57
C VAL A 479 21.75 -23.08 4.73
N PRO A 480 21.91 -22.55 3.50
CA PRO A 480 23.04 -22.85 2.63
C PRO A 480 24.39 -22.62 3.32
N ASN A 481 25.31 -23.59 3.20
CA ASN A 481 26.63 -23.62 3.84
C ASN A 481 26.64 -23.89 5.36
N TYR A 482 25.49 -24.16 5.96
CA TYR A 482 25.35 -24.48 7.39
C TYR A 482 24.69 -25.85 7.62
N GLU A 483 24.80 -26.76 6.66
CA GLU A 483 24.21 -28.09 6.74
C GLU A 483 24.80 -28.86 7.93
N GLY A 484 23.92 -29.31 8.83
CA GLY A 484 24.32 -30.03 10.05
C GLY A 484 24.84 -29.15 11.20
N ASN A 485 24.73 -27.82 11.09
CA ASN A 485 24.96 -26.87 12.19
C ASN A 485 23.62 -26.38 12.80
N GLU A 486 23.71 -25.62 13.90
CA GLU A 486 22.59 -25.01 14.64
C GLU A 486 22.13 -23.66 14.05
N MET A 487 22.73 -23.21 12.94
CA MET A 487 22.24 -22.06 12.18
C MET A 487 20.95 -22.43 11.45
N LYS A 488 19.83 -21.77 11.78
CA LYS A 488 18.51 -22.02 11.17
C LYS A 488 17.92 -20.71 10.64
N TRP A 489 17.08 -20.80 9.61
CA TRP A 489 16.17 -19.71 9.25
C TRP A 489 15.34 -19.36 10.47
N TRP A 490 15.27 -18.10 10.88
CA TRP A 490 14.52 -17.73 12.10
C TRP A 490 13.02 -17.60 11.79
N ASN A 491 12.41 -18.73 11.41
CA ASN A 491 10.99 -18.86 11.10
C ASN A 491 10.15 -18.71 12.37
N GLY A 492 8.86 -18.39 12.21
CA GLY A 492 7.91 -18.25 13.31
C GLY A 492 7.77 -19.53 14.15
N LYS A 493 7.63 -20.68 13.48
CA LYS A 493 7.36 -21.99 14.12
C LYS A 493 8.09 -23.17 13.45
N GLY A 494 9.31 -22.95 12.99
CA GLY A 494 10.14 -23.99 12.36
C GLY A 494 9.86 -24.19 10.87
N ASN A 495 10.17 -25.38 10.34
CA ASN A 495 10.17 -25.68 8.89
C ASN A 495 8.95 -26.49 8.44
N ASP A 496 8.11 -26.91 9.38
CA ASP A 496 7.00 -27.84 9.17
C ASP A 496 5.63 -27.21 9.40
N GLU A 497 5.60 -26.04 10.02
CA GLU A 497 4.39 -25.43 10.52
C GLU A 497 4.44 -23.92 10.36
N SER A 498 3.32 -23.35 9.95
CA SER A 498 3.08 -21.91 9.93
C SER A 498 3.24 -21.30 11.33
N GLY A 499 4.03 -20.23 11.43
CA GLY A 499 4.00 -19.33 12.58
C GLY A 499 3.09 -18.13 12.33
N ALA A 500 3.28 -17.10 13.15
CA ALA A 500 2.78 -15.76 12.87
C ALA A 500 3.44 -15.21 11.59
N LYS A 501 2.73 -14.30 10.93
CA LYS A 501 3.17 -13.62 9.71
C LYS A 501 4.28 -12.63 10.08
N THR A 502 5.28 -12.49 9.22
CA THR A 502 6.13 -11.30 9.24
C THR A 502 5.34 -10.16 8.63
N GLU A 503 5.07 -9.10 9.39
CA GLU A 503 4.11 -8.08 8.99
C GLU A 503 4.77 -6.87 8.33
N HIS A 504 4.06 -5.74 8.19
CA HIS A 504 4.61 -4.52 7.61
C HIS A 504 5.99 -4.18 8.18
N LEU A 505 6.86 -3.74 7.27
CA LEU A 505 8.14 -3.16 7.61
C LEU A 505 8.19 -1.69 7.18
N SER A 506 9.13 -0.96 7.78
CA SER A 506 9.47 0.39 7.37
C SER A 506 10.98 0.61 7.48
N PRO A 507 11.58 1.32 6.52
CA PRO A 507 13.03 1.46 6.44
C PRO A 507 13.55 2.39 7.53
N ASP A 508 14.73 2.09 8.09
CA ASP A 508 15.42 3.07 8.93
C ASP A 508 15.98 4.20 8.07
N THR A 509 15.34 5.35 8.14
CA THR A 509 15.68 6.54 7.34
C THR A 509 16.82 7.36 7.93
N ARG A 510 17.40 6.95 9.07
CA ARG A 510 18.53 7.67 9.66
C ARG A 510 19.78 7.58 8.76
N PRO A 511 20.58 8.66 8.64
CA PRO A 511 21.71 8.69 7.72
C PRO A 511 22.74 7.57 7.97
N GLY A 512 23.12 6.87 6.89
CA GLY A 512 24.18 5.86 6.91
C GLY A 512 23.80 4.52 7.55
N ILE A 513 22.53 4.31 7.89
CA ILE A 513 22.04 3.03 8.41
C ILE A 513 21.45 2.22 7.27
N THR A 514 21.79 0.93 7.23
CA THR A 514 21.09 -0.08 6.42
C THR A 514 20.33 -0.98 7.37
N GLY A 515 19.00 -0.86 7.36
CA GLY A 515 18.15 -1.59 8.28
C GLY A 515 16.68 -1.26 8.11
N PHE A 516 15.85 -2.02 8.79
CA PHE A 516 14.40 -1.84 8.79
C PHE A 516 13.80 -2.36 10.09
N ILE A 517 12.65 -1.78 10.45
CA ILE A 517 11.84 -2.24 11.58
C ILE A 517 10.66 -3.02 11.00
N GLN A 518 10.34 -4.16 11.59
CA GLN A 518 9.30 -5.06 11.09
C GLN A 518 8.39 -5.51 12.24
N GLY A 519 7.09 -5.53 11.96
CA GLY A 519 6.05 -6.09 12.84
C GLY A 519 5.81 -7.57 12.63
N SER A 520 4.87 -8.11 13.41
CA SER A 520 4.36 -9.47 13.26
C SER A 520 2.91 -9.52 13.72
N THR A 521 2.12 -10.41 13.10
CA THR A 521 0.77 -10.68 13.60
C THR A 521 0.72 -11.19 15.05
N ALA A 522 1.82 -11.75 15.55
CA ALA A 522 1.91 -12.13 16.97
C ALA A 522 1.93 -10.93 17.94
N GLY A 523 1.99 -9.68 17.48
CA GLY A 523 1.93 -8.51 18.37
C GLY A 523 3.29 -8.02 18.89
N TYR A 524 4.40 -8.36 18.21
CA TYR A 524 5.73 -7.83 18.50
C TYR A 524 6.33 -7.10 17.30
N PHE A 525 7.32 -6.25 17.56
CA PHE A 525 8.11 -5.62 16.50
C PHE A 525 9.55 -5.33 16.95
N GLY A 526 10.46 -5.25 15.98
CA GLY A 526 11.86 -4.96 16.24
C GLY A 526 12.66 -4.61 14.99
N HIS A 527 13.94 -4.38 15.19
CA HIS A 527 14.83 -3.73 14.23
C HIS A 527 15.93 -4.66 13.75
N TYR A 528 16.02 -4.89 12.45
CA TYR A 528 17.15 -5.54 11.79
C TYR A 528 18.17 -4.50 11.29
N TYR A 529 19.40 -4.58 11.79
CA TYR A 529 20.55 -3.81 11.30
C TYR A 529 21.47 -4.69 10.48
N ILE A 530 21.81 -4.23 9.27
CA ILE A 530 22.74 -4.93 8.39
C ILE A 530 24.09 -4.22 8.47
N HIS A 531 25.12 -4.98 8.85
CA HIS A 531 26.47 -4.46 9.07
C HIS A 531 27.33 -4.60 7.83
N ASP A 532 28.27 -3.66 7.66
CA ASP A 532 29.34 -3.71 6.66
C ASP A 532 28.86 -3.95 5.21
N ILE A 533 27.66 -3.48 4.86
CA ILE A 533 27.04 -3.75 3.56
C ILE A 533 27.90 -3.26 2.38
N THR A 534 28.53 -2.09 2.51
CA THR A 534 29.42 -1.56 1.47
C THR A 534 30.62 -2.46 1.25
N ASP A 535 31.22 -3.00 2.31
CA ASP A 535 32.37 -3.91 2.19
C ASP A 535 31.94 -5.25 1.58
N ALA A 536 30.77 -5.76 1.97
CA ALA A 536 30.20 -6.98 1.39
C ALA A 536 29.94 -6.84 -0.11
N LEU A 537 29.31 -5.74 -0.54
CA LEU A 537 29.00 -5.48 -1.95
C LEU A 537 30.25 -5.17 -2.80
N ASN A 538 31.35 -4.70 -2.20
CA ASN A 538 32.63 -4.49 -2.89
C ASN A 538 33.49 -5.75 -3.03
N SER A 539 33.14 -6.85 -2.35
CA SER A 539 34.02 -8.01 -2.17
C SER A 539 34.14 -8.94 -3.38
N GLY A 540 33.31 -8.76 -4.43
CA GLY A 540 33.35 -9.57 -5.65
C GLY A 540 32.50 -9.00 -6.78
N ASP A 541 32.49 -9.70 -7.92
CA ASP A 541 31.67 -9.38 -9.10
C ASP A 541 30.23 -9.99 -9.00
N ASP A 542 29.90 -10.63 -7.87
CA ASP A 542 28.66 -11.38 -7.63
C ASP A 542 28.06 -11.00 -6.26
N PHE A 543 26.86 -11.51 -5.96
CA PHE A 543 26.17 -11.26 -4.70
C PHE A 543 26.88 -11.90 -3.50
N PRO A 544 26.90 -11.24 -2.32
CA PRO A 544 27.45 -11.84 -1.10
C PRO A 544 26.65 -13.10 -0.73
N SER A 545 27.31 -14.16 -0.28
CA SER A 545 26.58 -15.37 0.18
C SER A 545 25.81 -15.13 1.48
N GLU A 546 26.30 -14.20 2.31
CA GLU A 546 25.71 -13.83 3.59
C GLU A 546 26.10 -12.40 4.00
N LEU A 547 25.29 -11.79 4.87
CA LEU A 547 25.50 -10.47 5.45
C LEU A 547 25.36 -10.55 6.96
N SER A 548 26.30 -9.97 7.71
CA SER A 548 26.21 -9.89 9.17
C SER A 548 25.05 -8.98 9.56
N SER A 549 24.27 -9.39 10.56
CA SER A 549 23.08 -8.65 10.97
C SER A 549 22.79 -8.82 12.46
N ASP A 550 22.19 -7.79 13.06
CA ASP A 550 21.67 -7.86 14.42
C ASP A 550 20.19 -7.51 14.42
N TYR A 551 19.41 -8.25 15.20
CA TYR A 551 18.02 -7.93 15.51
C TYR A 551 17.90 -7.39 16.94
N TYR A 552 17.14 -6.31 17.13
CA TYR A 552 16.80 -5.75 18.42
C TYR A 552 15.29 -5.73 18.64
N VAL A 553 14.83 -6.19 19.79
CA VAL A 553 13.42 -6.10 20.20
C VAL A 553 13.11 -4.66 20.60
N TYR A 554 12.02 -4.08 20.09
CA TYR A 554 11.42 -2.88 20.66
C TYR A 554 10.27 -3.23 21.60
N GLN A 555 9.43 -4.17 21.19
CA GLN A 555 8.29 -4.66 21.97
C GLN A 555 8.10 -6.15 21.68
N GLY A 556 8.11 -6.98 22.74
CA GLY A 556 7.69 -8.38 22.67
C GLY A 556 6.16 -8.52 22.77
N GLU A 557 5.65 -9.74 22.74
CA GLU A 557 4.23 -10.05 22.93
C GLU A 557 3.86 -10.02 24.43
N ASN A 558 4.06 -8.87 25.06
CA ASN A 558 3.88 -8.66 26.50
C ASN A 558 2.77 -7.62 26.77
N ASP A 559 2.30 -7.54 28.02
CA ASP A 559 1.31 -6.55 28.45
C ASP A 559 1.79 -5.10 28.20
N ILE A 560 1.03 -4.35 27.39
CA ILE A 560 1.27 -2.94 27.05
C ILE A 560 0.30 -1.98 27.75
N THR A 561 -0.62 -2.45 28.59
CA THR A 561 -1.68 -1.62 29.20
C THR A 561 -1.14 -0.45 30.04
N GLY A 562 0.06 -0.64 30.63
CA GLY A 562 0.81 0.38 31.36
C GLY A 562 1.54 1.39 30.46
N GLN A 563 1.79 1.03 29.20
CA GLN A 563 2.48 1.81 28.19
C GLN A 563 1.51 2.69 27.38
N VAL A 564 0.22 2.33 27.31
CA VAL A 564 -0.79 3.06 26.56
C VAL A 564 -1.26 4.33 27.31
N ASP A 565 -1.06 5.48 26.66
CA ASP A 565 -1.57 6.78 27.07
C ASP A 565 -2.82 7.17 26.27
N LEU A 566 -3.96 7.19 26.95
CA LEU A 566 -5.26 7.55 26.38
C LEU A 566 -5.58 9.05 26.50
N ASN A 567 -4.87 9.81 27.33
CA ASN A 567 -5.19 11.20 27.67
C ASN A 567 -6.68 11.47 28.03
N GLY A 568 -7.40 10.46 28.52
CA GLY A 568 -8.81 10.56 28.92
C GLY A 568 -9.84 10.06 27.91
N ASP A 569 -9.43 9.68 26.69
CA ASP A 569 -10.30 9.17 25.63
C ASP A 569 -10.12 7.65 25.42
N GLY A 570 -10.46 7.11 24.24
CA GLY A 570 -10.35 5.69 23.91
C GLY A 570 -11.38 4.81 24.60
N LEU A 571 -12.54 5.34 25.01
CA LEU A 571 -13.58 4.58 25.70
C LEU A 571 -14.40 3.73 24.74
N PHE A 572 -14.54 2.42 25.02
CA PHE A 572 -15.33 1.50 24.18
C PHE A 572 -16.78 1.35 24.62
N ASN A 573 -17.67 0.93 23.71
CA ASN A 573 -18.98 0.45 24.12
C ASN A 573 -18.88 -0.73 25.11
N GLN A 574 -19.81 -0.83 26.05
CA GLN A 574 -19.83 -1.93 27.02
C GLN A 574 -20.80 -3.01 26.56
N VAL A 575 -20.24 -4.17 26.17
CA VAL A 575 -21.00 -5.31 25.66
C VAL A 575 -20.62 -6.60 26.39
N GLU A 576 -21.53 -7.58 26.38
CA GLU A 576 -21.34 -8.87 27.08
C GLU A 576 -20.20 -9.70 26.46
N GLN A 577 -19.99 -9.57 25.15
CA GLN A 577 -18.98 -10.31 24.40
C GLN A 577 -17.56 -9.96 24.86
N CYS A 578 -17.29 -8.67 25.07
CA CYS A 578 -15.99 -8.13 25.50
C CYS A 578 -16.08 -7.69 26.96
N GLU A 579 -16.54 -8.57 27.85
CA GLU A 579 -16.82 -8.23 29.24
C GLU A 579 -15.57 -7.62 29.90
N TYR A 580 -15.76 -6.49 30.59
CA TYR A 580 -14.70 -5.74 31.29
C TYR A 580 -13.68 -5.01 30.40
N ASN A 581 -13.80 -5.02 29.06
CA ASN A 581 -13.01 -4.12 28.23
C ASN A 581 -13.64 -2.71 28.21
N ASN A 582 -13.01 -1.76 28.91
CA ASN A 582 -13.57 -0.42 29.12
C ASN A 582 -13.02 0.63 28.13
N ASP A 583 -11.81 0.41 27.64
CA ASP A 583 -11.03 1.38 26.89
C ASP A 583 -9.91 0.74 26.05
N ALA A 584 -9.30 1.54 25.18
CA ALA A 584 -8.28 1.12 24.21
C ALA A 584 -6.93 0.70 24.82
N LYS A 585 -6.79 0.59 26.15
CA LYS A 585 -5.61 -0.08 26.74
C LYS A 585 -5.57 -1.56 26.41
N LYS A 586 -6.72 -2.16 26.08
CA LYS A 586 -6.84 -3.57 25.71
C LYS A 586 -7.55 -3.72 24.38
N ASN A 587 -7.19 -4.73 23.62
CA ASN A 587 -7.92 -5.11 22.41
C ASN A 587 -9.03 -6.13 22.74
N CYS A 588 -10.16 -6.09 22.03
CA CYS A 588 -11.13 -7.19 22.03
C CYS A 588 -11.13 -7.85 20.65
N ASP A 589 -10.41 -8.96 20.57
CA ASP A 589 -10.17 -9.75 19.36
C ASP A 589 -11.48 -10.33 18.79
N ASN A 590 -11.45 -10.82 17.55
CA ASN A 590 -12.62 -11.35 16.84
C ASN A 590 -13.21 -12.63 17.49
N ASP A 591 -12.42 -13.32 18.31
CA ASP A 591 -12.83 -14.47 19.10
C ASP A 591 -13.40 -14.08 20.49
N TYR A 592 -13.55 -12.77 20.71
CA TYR A 592 -13.99 -12.10 21.95
C TYR A 592 -12.99 -12.15 23.11
N SER A 593 -11.76 -12.58 22.87
CA SER A 593 -10.73 -12.53 23.90
C SER A 593 -10.22 -11.10 24.11
N VAL A 594 -10.09 -10.71 25.38
CA VAL A 594 -9.61 -9.38 25.74
C VAL A 594 -8.11 -9.45 26.00
N LYS A 595 -7.34 -8.81 25.13
CA LYS A 595 -5.88 -8.89 25.08
C LYS A 595 -5.23 -7.65 25.67
N SER A 596 -4.15 -7.85 26.42
CA SER A 596 -3.34 -6.78 27.00
C SER A 596 -2.11 -6.42 26.16
N THR A 597 -1.87 -7.18 25.10
CA THR A 597 -0.79 -7.09 24.12
C THR A 597 -1.21 -6.20 22.95
N PHE A 598 -0.26 -5.95 22.03
CA PHE A 598 -0.67 -5.69 20.66
C PHE A 598 -1.20 -6.99 20.05
N GLU A 599 -2.17 -6.89 19.16
CA GLU A 599 -2.67 -8.01 18.35
C GLU A 599 -2.57 -7.62 16.90
N ASP A 600 -2.06 -8.54 16.07
CA ASP A 600 -2.03 -8.39 14.62
C ASP A 600 -1.51 -7.00 14.19
N ILE A 601 -0.23 -6.67 14.47
CA ILE A 601 0.38 -5.38 14.10
C ILE A 601 0.53 -5.29 12.58
N ASP A 602 -0.60 -5.09 11.92
CA ASP A 602 -0.75 -5.12 10.47
C ASP A 602 -0.13 -3.87 9.85
N GLY A 603 -0.42 -2.68 10.38
CA GLY A 603 0.24 -1.44 9.95
C GLY A 603 1.46 -1.04 10.77
N LEU A 604 2.60 -0.85 10.10
CA LEU A 604 3.81 -0.27 10.70
C LEU A 604 4.52 0.73 9.76
N GLU A 605 4.71 1.95 10.24
CA GLU A 605 5.50 2.98 9.54
C GLU A 605 6.32 3.83 10.50
N LEU A 606 7.55 4.19 10.07
CA LEU A 606 8.46 5.01 10.85
C LEU A 606 8.38 6.46 10.43
N ILE A 607 8.11 7.34 11.39
CA ILE A 607 8.09 8.78 11.19
C ILE A 607 9.36 9.36 11.79
N ALA A 608 10.31 9.68 10.92
CA ALA A 608 11.55 10.31 11.33
C ALA A 608 11.35 11.82 11.52
N ALA A 609 11.63 12.33 12.72
CA ALA A 609 11.44 13.72 13.10
C ALA A 609 12.72 14.30 13.71
N SER A 610 12.75 15.63 13.90
CA SER A 610 13.94 16.30 14.46
C SER A 610 14.25 15.93 15.92
N ASP A 611 13.25 15.37 16.62
CA ASP A 611 13.27 14.96 18.01
C ASP A 611 13.38 13.44 18.21
N GLY A 612 13.29 12.64 17.14
CA GLY A 612 13.44 11.18 17.24
C GLY A 612 12.83 10.43 16.06
N LEU A 613 12.91 9.10 16.13
CA LEU A 613 12.23 8.19 15.22
C LEU A 613 11.01 7.64 15.95
N TYR A 614 9.83 7.68 15.34
CA TYR A 614 8.57 7.27 15.97
C TYR A 614 7.93 6.14 15.15
N ALA A 615 7.29 5.17 15.78
CA ALA A 615 6.50 4.16 15.08
C ALA A 615 5.02 4.54 15.12
N VAL A 616 4.38 4.57 13.96
CA VAL A 616 2.92 4.52 13.83
C VAL A 616 2.54 3.05 13.69
N ILE A 617 1.65 2.59 14.57
CA ILE A 617 1.23 1.20 14.70
C ILE A 617 -0.28 1.13 14.49
N GLN A 618 -0.72 0.25 13.60
CA GLN A 618 -2.13 -0.05 13.32
C GLN A 618 -2.33 -1.55 13.56
N GLU A 619 -3.39 -1.89 14.27
CA GLU A 619 -3.79 -3.29 14.49
C GLU A 619 -4.87 -3.73 13.49
N ASP A 620 -4.86 -5.00 13.12
CA ASP A 620 -5.93 -5.70 12.40
C ASP A 620 -6.17 -7.11 12.99
N SER A 621 -6.76 -7.13 14.18
CA SER A 621 -7.25 -8.36 14.81
C SER A 621 -8.68 -8.73 14.40
N GLY A 622 -9.36 -7.89 13.62
CA GLY A 622 -10.82 -7.93 13.49
C GLY A 622 -11.58 -7.52 14.76
N SER A 623 -11.03 -6.56 15.51
CA SER A 623 -11.50 -6.10 16.81
C SER A 623 -12.98 -5.77 16.81
N GLU A 624 -13.71 -6.42 17.70
CA GLU A 624 -15.17 -6.35 17.77
C GLU A 624 -15.66 -4.99 18.30
N LEU A 625 -14.78 -4.22 18.96
CA LEU A 625 -15.03 -2.85 19.45
C LEU A 625 -14.38 -1.76 18.59
N GLY A 626 -13.50 -2.15 17.67
CA GLY A 626 -12.79 -1.28 16.74
C GLY A 626 -11.28 -1.28 16.97
N GLU A 627 -10.54 -1.38 15.86
CA GLU A 627 -9.09 -1.47 15.88
C GLU A 627 -8.42 -0.24 16.43
N ARG A 628 -7.27 -0.43 17.09
CA ARG A 628 -6.54 0.64 17.76
C ARG A 628 -5.39 1.12 16.86
N MET A 629 -5.19 2.43 16.86
CA MET A 629 -4.04 3.05 16.22
C MET A 629 -3.23 3.84 17.23
N PHE A 630 -1.90 3.74 17.14
CA PHE A 630 -0.98 4.39 18.07
C PHE A 630 0.14 5.09 17.34
N ILE A 631 0.70 6.10 18.00
CA ILE A 631 2.06 6.58 17.73
C ILE A 631 2.91 6.36 18.99
N SER A 632 4.08 5.76 18.84
CA SER A 632 4.98 5.50 19.97
C SER A 632 5.61 6.80 20.49
N SER A 633 6.25 6.76 21.64
CA SER A 633 7.35 7.68 21.98
C SER A 633 8.52 7.47 21.02
N ALA A 634 9.53 8.34 21.07
CA ALA A 634 10.74 8.14 20.27
C ALA A 634 11.34 6.75 20.55
N LEU A 635 11.68 6.03 19.48
CA LEU A 635 12.27 4.70 19.52
C LEU A 635 13.70 4.79 20.01
N GLU A 636 13.96 4.17 21.15
CA GLU A 636 15.28 3.98 21.73
C GLU A 636 15.48 2.47 21.97
N HIS A 637 16.55 1.90 21.41
CA HIS A 637 16.88 0.47 21.54
C HIS A 637 17.95 0.22 22.61
N GLU A 638 18.38 1.25 23.35
CA GLU A 638 19.30 1.03 24.46
C GLU A 638 18.55 0.31 25.57
N LYS A 639 19.14 -0.74 26.13
CA LYS A 639 18.62 -1.45 27.32
C LYS A 639 18.76 -0.56 28.56
N ASP A 640 18.05 0.57 28.55
CA ASP A 640 18.04 1.57 29.59
C ASP A 640 16.90 1.36 30.60
N GLY A 641 16.05 0.35 30.34
CA GLY A 641 14.91 -0.04 31.16
C GLY A 641 13.71 0.90 31.02
N LYS A 642 13.67 1.76 29.99
CA LYS A 642 12.48 2.53 29.67
C LYS A 642 11.63 1.80 28.64
N GLU A 643 10.41 1.49 29.05
CA GLU A 643 9.36 1.04 28.14
C GLU A 643 8.94 2.20 27.21
N LEU A 644 8.46 1.85 26.02
CA LEU A 644 7.87 2.84 25.13
C LEU A 644 6.55 3.33 25.73
N THR A 645 6.16 4.54 25.36
CA THR A 645 4.78 5.01 25.57
C THR A 645 4.04 4.91 24.23
N TYR A 646 2.81 4.44 24.22
CA TYR A 646 1.98 4.38 23.03
C TYR A 646 0.83 5.39 23.18
N HIS A 647 0.89 6.47 22.40
CA HIS A 647 -0.14 7.49 22.38
C HIS A 647 -1.28 7.03 21.47
N PHE A 648 -2.45 6.78 22.06
CA PHE A 648 -3.63 6.34 21.32
C PHE A 648 -4.11 7.43 20.36
N MET A 649 -4.19 7.14 19.07
CA MET A 649 -4.59 8.12 18.06
C MET A 649 -6.10 8.12 17.87
N ALA A 650 -6.67 6.96 17.58
CA ALA A 650 -8.09 6.76 17.29
C ALA A 650 -8.44 5.27 17.29
N MET A 651 -9.75 4.98 17.24
CA MET A 651 -10.26 3.66 16.86
C MET A 651 -11.04 3.73 15.53
N SER A 652 -10.98 2.66 14.75
CA SER A 652 -11.51 2.60 13.38
C SER A 652 -13.04 2.39 13.32
N GLY A 653 -13.59 1.65 14.29
CA GLY A 653 -14.96 1.14 14.30
C GLY A 653 -15.00 -0.39 14.33
N GLY A 654 -15.95 -0.97 15.05
CA GLY A 654 -16.11 -2.42 15.19
C GLY A 654 -17.58 -2.80 15.20
N LYS A 655 -17.90 -4.08 15.05
CA LYS A 655 -19.29 -4.56 14.96
C LYS A 655 -20.16 -4.12 16.15
N TYR A 656 -19.57 -4.01 17.33
CA TYR A 656 -20.24 -3.58 18.57
C TYR A 656 -19.97 -2.13 18.96
N ASN A 657 -19.21 -1.38 18.15
CA ASN A 657 -19.22 0.07 18.22
C ASN A 657 -20.65 0.56 17.94
N THR A 658 -21.11 1.54 18.71
CA THR A 658 -22.53 1.94 18.68
C THR A 658 -22.93 2.56 17.35
N ARG A 659 -22.03 3.27 16.66
CA ARG A 659 -22.32 3.80 15.33
C ARG A 659 -22.49 2.69 14.31
N MET A 660 -21.66 1.65 14.36
CA MET A 660 -21.82 0.50 13.47
C MET A 660 -23.09 -0.30 13.77
N ALA A 661 -23.41 -0.51 15.05
CA ALA A 661 -24.64 -1.19 15.47
C ALA A 661 -25.92 -0.45 15.04
N GLU A 662 -25.88 0.88 14.94
CA GLU A 662 -26.99 1.73 14.49
C GLU A 662 -26.92 2.04 12.98
N LEU A 663 -26.09 1.32 12.21
CA LEU A 663 -25.93 1.45 10.75
C LEU A 663 -25.53 2.85 10.29
N VAL A 664 -24.73 3.56 11.10
CA VAL A 664 -24.16 4.85 10.70
C VAL A 664 -23.07 4.59 9.66
N GLY A 665 -23.22 5.17 8.47
CA GLY A 665 -22.22 5.18 7.41
C GLY A 665 -21.69 6.58 7.14
N VAL A 666 -20.49 6.66 6.59
CA VAL A 666 -19.96 7.86 5.93
C VAL A 666 -19.43 7.42 4.56
N PRO A 667 -20.03 7.85 3.43
CA PRO A 667 -21.22 8.71 3.31
C PRO A 667 -22.49 8.09 3.92
N ALA A 668 -23.53 8.89 4.14
CA ALA A 668 -24.81 8.38 4.65
C ALA A 668 -25.32 7.19 3.81
N THR A 669 -25.97 6.23 4.48
CA THR A 669 -26.54 4.99 3.92
C THR A 669 -25.53 4.01 3.35
N SER A 670 -24.23 4.19 3.59
CA SER A 670 -23.21 3.27 3.08
C SER A 670 -23.08 1.98 3.90
N ASN A 671 -23.58 1.96 5.13
CA ASN A 671 -23.42 0.86 6.07
C ASN A 671 -24.56 -0.16 5.95
N ASP A 672 -24.24 -1.44 5.69
CA ASP A 672 -25.22 -2.55 5.61
C ASP A 672 -25.24 -3.44 6.87
N GLY A 673 -24.37 -3.17 7.85
CA GLY A 673 -24.30 -4.00 9.06
C GLY A 673 -23.14 -3.66 10.00
N GLY A 674 -23.18 -4.25 11.20
CA GLY A 674 -22.01 -4.24 12.08
C GLY A 674 -20.87 -5.04 11.45
N GLY A 675 -19.69 -4.43 11.36
CA GLY A 675 -18.45 -5.06 10.90
C GLY A 675 -17.23 -4.40 11.53
N SER A 676 -16.08 -5.08 11.43
CA SER A 676 -14.78 -4.52 11.81
C SER A 676 -14.28 -3.56 10.74
N HIS A 677 -13.67 -2.48 11.21
CA HIS A 677 -12.84 -1.58 10.42
C HIS A 677 -11.40 -1.70 10.93
N GLU A 678 -10.46 -1.25 10.13
CA GLU A 678 -9.04 -1.18 10.49
C GLU A 678 -8.44 0.10 9.93
N PHE A 679 -7.24 0.43 10.40
CA PHE A 679 -6.41 1.43 9.74
C PHE A 679 -5.32 0.71 8.95
N SER A 680 -5.03 1.18 7.75
CA SER A 680 -3.88 0.72 6.98
C SER A 680 -3.26 1.90 6.24
N GLY A 681 -2.01 1.80 5.81
CA GLY A 681 -1.31 2.84 5.07
C GLY A 681 -0.94 4.06 5.90
N VAL A 682 0.33 4.43 5.81
CA VAL A 682 0.86 5.63 6.47
C VAL A 682 1.89 6.27 5.55
N ILE A 683 1.86 7.60 5.42
CA ILE A 683 2.92 8.33 4.73
C ILE A 683 3.15 9.71 5.36
N ASP A 684 4.42 10.07 5.58
CA ASP A 684 4.81 11.42 6.02
C ASP A 684 4.73 12.41 4.86
N LEU A 685 3.94 13.47 5.02
CA LEU A 685 3.83 14.56 4.04
C LEU A 685 4.84 15.70 4.31
N SER A 686 5.55 15.64 5.42
CA SER A 686 6.14 16.83 6.04
C SER A 686 7.36 17.37 5.31
N GLY A 687 8.20 16.52 4.70
CA GLY A 687 9.35 16.96 3.91
C GLY A 687 8.92 17.84 2.74
N MET A 688 7.86 17.42 2.05
CA MET A 688 7.26 18.17 0.95
C MET A 688 6.63 19.48 1.41
N LEU A 689 6.22 19.62 2.68
CA LEU A 689 5.53 20.81 3.19
C LEU A 689 6.44 21.71 4.03
N ALA A 690 7.71 21.35 4.20
CA ALA A 690 8.67 22.10 4.99
C ALA A 690 9.08 23.42 4.30
N THR A 691 9.22 24.50 5.08
CA THR A 691 9.52 25.86 4.57
C THR A 691 10.61 26.56 5.38
N GLU A 692 11.29 27.54 4.76
CA GLU A 692 12.27 28.40 5.42
C GLU A 692 11.59 29.27 6.51
N GLY A 693 11.61 28.78 7.75
CA GLY A 693 11.00 29.45 8.92
C GLY A 693 9.83 28.70 9.57
N GLY A 694 9.59 27.44 9.20
CA GLY A 694 8.50 26.62 9.74
C GLY A 694 7.15 26.89 9.07
N ARG A 695 6.21 25.92 9.15
CA ARG A 695 4.91 26.02 8.46
C ARG A 695 4.14 27.26 8.91
N LYS A 696 3.93 28.22 8.00
CA LYS A 696 3.11 29.41 8.27
C LYS A 696 1.63 29.04 8.18
N ARG A 697 0.94 29.05 9.32
CA ARG A 697 -0.51 28.90 9.45
C ARG A 697 -1.27 30.10 8.86
N ILE A 698 -1.51 30.16 7.55
CA ILE A 698 -2.50 31.10 6.99
C ILE A 698 -3.21 30.53 5.76
N LEU A 699 -4.43 30.04 5.97
CA LEU A 699 -5.54 30.24 5.03
C LEU A 699 -6.69 30.89 5.80
N LYS A 700 -7.05 32.13 5.44
CA LYS A 700 -8.34 32.70 5.86
C LYS A 700 -9.38 32.30 4.82
N SER A 701 -10.51 31.78 5.28
CA SER A 701 -11.64 31.38 4.45
C SER A 701 -12.12 32.50 3.53
N GLY A 702 -12.48 32.11 2.30
CA GLY A 702 -13.20 32.97 1.35
C GLY A 702 -12.29 33.81 0.44
N LYS A 703 -12.13 33.31 -0.80
CA LYS A 703 -11.37 33.83 -1.95
C LYS A 703 -9.89 33.43 -1.95
N GLY A 704 -9.51 32.68 -2.99
CA GLY A 704 -8.19 32.09 -3.17
C GLY A 704 -7.04 33.07 -2.87
N PRO A 705 -5.97 32.61 -2.21
CA PRO A 705 -5.03 33.52 -1.60
C PRO A 705 -4.08 34.09 -2.65
N LYS A 706 -3.91 35.41 -2.64
CA LYS A 706 -2.58 35.99 -2.87
C LYS A 706 -1.83 35.95 -1.53
N SER A 707 -1.57 34.75 -1.01
CA SER A 707 -0.61 34.56 0.08
C SER A 707 0.79 34.84 -0.48
N PRO A 708 1.72 35.43 0.31
CA PRO A 708 3.13 35.37 -0.06
C PRO A 708 3.49 33.90 -0.17
N LYS A 709 3.93 33.44 -1.36
CA LYS A 709 4.30 32.04 -1.60
C LYS A 709 5.23 31.57 -0.50
N ASN A 710 4.88 30.45 0.13
CA ASN A 710 5.75 29.77 1.06
C ASN A 710 7.07 29.46 0.35
N LYS A 711 8.20 29.73 1.01
CA LYS A 711 9.51 29.35 0.47
C LYS A 711 9.81 27.96 0.96
N TYR A 712 9.40 26.96 0.17
CA TYR A 712 9.62 25.56 0.46
C TYR A 712 11.10 25.18 0.42
N LEU A 713 11.47 24.20 1.25
CA LEU A 713 12.86 23.72 1.35
C LEU A 713 13.27 22.85 0.16
N ILE A 714 12.32 22.15 -0.44
CA ILE A 714 12.57 21.16 -1.51
C ILE A 714 11.77 21.46 -2.78
N LYS A 715 12.24 20.91 -3.88
CA LYS A 715 11.58 20.90 -5.20
C LYS A 715 11.13 19.49 -5.56
N ALA A 716 10.32 19.37 -6.61
CA ALA A 716 9.98 18.07 -7.20
C ALA A 716 11.23 17.32 -7.70
N HIS A 717 11.15 15.99 -7.72
CA HIS A 717 12.22 15.06 -8.16
C HIS A 717 13.51 15.15 -7.34
N ASP A 718 13.38 15.27 -6.01
CA ASP A 718 14.52 15.34 -5.08
C ASP A 718 14.21 14.55 -3.81
N GLY A 719 14.20 13.22 -3.95
CA GLY A 719 13.87 12.28 -2.86
C GLY A 719 14.81 12.40 -1.67
N ALA A 720 16.12 12.60 -1.93
CA ALA A 720 17.10 12.80 -0.87
C ALA A 720 16.81 14.06 -0.07
N ALA A 721 16.55 15.20 -0.73
CA ALA A 721 16.20 16.42 -0.03
C ALA A 721 14.87 16.32 0.71
N LYS A 722 13.89 15.56 0.20
CA LYS A 722 12.63 15.28 0.92
C LYS A 722 12.92 14.60 2.26
N ARG A 723 13.67 13.49 2.27
CA ARG A 723 14.02 12.78 3.51
C ARG A 723 14.84 13.64 4.45
N GLU A 724 15.79 14.40 3.94
CA GLU A 724 16.54 15.38 4.74
C GLU A 724 15.64 16.48 5.34
N ALA A 725 14.56 16.86 4.67
CA ALA A 725 13.60 17.83 5.16
C ALA A 725 12.67 17.21 6.21
N GLU A 726 12.25 15.95 6.05
CA GLU A 726 11.45 15.21 7.04
C GLU A 726 12.16 15.17 8.39
N LEU A 727 13.44 14.80 8.41
CA LEU A 727 14.29 14.76 9.61
C LEU A 727 14.40 16.11 10.36
N LYS A 728 14.05 17.24 9.71
CA LYS A 728 14.12 18.59 10.31
C LYS A 728 12.79 19.05 10.88
N VAL A 729 11.70 18.31 10.67
CA VAL A 729 10.37 18.66 11.18
C VAL A 729 10.13 17.95 12.51
N PRO A 730 9.81 18.67 13.60
CA PRO A 730 9.42 18.06 14.89
C PRO A 730 8.14 17.21 14.77
N ILE A 731 7.96 16.21 15.63
CA ILE A 731 6.82 15.29 15.53
C ILE A 731 5.45 16.00 15.56
N ASN A 732 5.27 16.98 16.44
CA ASN A 732 4.03 17.76 16.56
C ASN A 732 3.78 18.74 15.40
N ASP A 733 4.83 18.99 14.62
CA ASP A 733 4.75 19.73 13.38
C ASP A 733 4.69 18.78 12.19
N LYS A 734 4.47 17.46 12.32
CA LYS A 734 4.27 16.55 11.18
C LYS A 734 2.84 16.64 10.62
N LEU A 735 2.66 16.31 9.34
CA LEU A 735 1.38 15.91 8.76
C LEU A 735 1.57 14.51 8.21
N ILE A 736 0.74 13.59 8.67
CA ILE A 736 0.83 12.17 8.35
C ILE A 736 -0.49 11.78 7.69
N ALA A 737 -0.45 11.23 6.47
CA ALA A 737 -1.65 10.68 5.86
C ALA A 737 -1.84 9.23 6.31
N LEU A 738 -3.09 8.84 6.58
CA LEU A 738 -3.48 7.54 7.14
C LEU A 738 -4.66 6.98 6.33
N GLY A 739 -4.70 5.67 6.12
CA GLY A 739 -5.88 4.99 5.59
C GLY A 739 -6.75 4.40 6.69
N LEU A 740 -8.03 4.29 6.36
CA LEU A 740 -9.03 3.61 7.17
C LEU A 740 -9.88 2.74 6.24
N GLN A 741 -9.84 1.43 6.46
CA GLN A 741 -10.63 0.44 5.76
C GLN A 741 -11.94 0.21 6.51
N ALA A 742 -13.07 0.27 5.80
CA ALA A 742 -14.39 0.08 6.39
C ALA A 742 -15.20 -0.93 5.56
N HIS A 743 -14.88 -2.21 5.70
CA HIS A 743 -15.34 -3.27 4.79
C HIS A 743 -16.87 -3.48 4.76
N ASN A 744 -17.59 -3.14 5.83
CA ASN A 744 -19.06 -3.20 5.92
C ASN A 744 -19.76 -1.97 5.33
N LEU A 745 -19.01 -0.98 4.85
CA LEU A 745 -19.57 0.17 4.13
C LEU A 745 -19.69 -0.15 2.64
N ASP A 746 -20.55 -1.10 2.27
CA ASP A 746 -20.69 -1.64 0.90
C ASP A 746 -22.06 -1.33 0.26
N SER A 747 -22.82 -0.40 0.84
CA SER A 747 -24.20 -0.05 0.43
C SER A 747 -24.36 1.40 -0.03
N GLY A 748 -25.59 1.78 -0.40
CA GLY A 748 -25.92 3.15 -0.80
C GLY A 748 -25.04 3.66 -1.95
N VAL A 749 -24.37 4.80 -1.73
CA VAL A 749 -23.48 5.43 -2.72
C VAL A 749 -22.34 4.51 -3.16
N VAL A 750 -21.74 3.74 -2.24
CA VAL A 750 -20.60 2.87 -2.54
C VAL A 750 -21.02 1.80 -3.54
N LYS A 751 -22.14 1.12 -3.27
CA LYS A 751 -22.72 0.12 -4.17
C LYS A 751 -23.18 0.69 -5.50
N ALA A 752 -23.90 1.82 -5.46
CA ALA A 752 -24.49 2.45 -6.64
C ALA A 752 -23.44 2.88 -7.67
N LEU A 753 -22.22 3.19 -7.20
CA LEU A 753 -21.09 3.60 -8.02
C LEU A 753 -20.08 2.48 -8.25
N LYS A 754 -20.35 1.25 -7.78
CA LYS A 754 -19.44 0.09 -7.86
C LYS A 754 -18.06 0.42 -7.30
N ALA A 755 -18.02 1.09 -6.16
CA ALA A 755 -16.79 1.52 -5.49
C ALA A 755 -16.19 0.44 -4.57
N ASP A 756 -16.63 -0.82 -4.71
CA ASP A 756 -16.29 -1.96 -3.84
C ASP A 756 -16.76 -1.78 -2.39
N ARG A 757 -15.91 -1.25 -1.50
CA ARG A 757 -16.15 -1.10 -0.06
C ARG A 757 -15.65 0.26 0.42
N GLY A 758 -16.31 0.81 1.44
CA GLY A 758 -16.06 2.17 1.92
C GLY A 758 -14.76 2.34 2.69
N GLY A 759 -14.39 3.59 3.00
CA GLY A 759 -13.14 3.89 3.69
C GLY A 759 -12.75 5.35 3.54
N GLN A 760 -11.69 5.76 4.22
CA GLN A 760 -11.22 7.15 4.21
C GLN A 760 -9.70 7.26 4.17
N VAL A 761 -9.25 8.29 3.47
CA VAL A 761 -7.89 8.80 3.57
C VAL A 761 -7.94 10.02 4.47
N LEU A 762 -7.18 9.95 5.56
CA LEU A 762 -7.16 10.90 6.65
C LEU A 762 -5.82 11.62 6.69
N VAL A 763 -5.77 12.81 7.28
CA VAL A 763 -4.55 13.50 7.65
C VAL A 763 -4.55 13.75 9.14
N TYR A 764 -3.49 13.31 9.80
CA TYR A 764 -3.23 13.47 11.22
C TYR A 764 -2.10 14.47 11.47
N GLN A 765 -2.29 15.33 12.47
CA GLN A 765 -1.24 16.16 13.04
C GLN A 765 -1.05 15.80 14.52
N PRO A 766 0.11 15.23 14.90
CA PRO A 766 0.40 14.88 16.29
C PRO A 766 0.42 16.08 17.24
N ASN A 767 0.11 15.80 18.51
CA ASN A 767 0.26 16.72 19.64
C ASN A 767 0.58 15.90 20.90
N ILE A 768 1.82 15.39 20.96
CA ILE A 768 2.37 14.48 21.98
C ILE A 768 3.53 15.09 22.78
#